data_AF-A0AAD9D6N4-F1
#
_entry.id   AF-A0AAD9D6N4-F1
#
_cell.length_a   1.000
_cell.length_b   1.000
_cell.length_c   1.000
_cell.angle_alpha   90.00
_cell.angle_beta   90.00
_cell.angle_gamma   90.00
#
_symmetry.space_group_name_H-M   'P 1'
#
loop_
_entity.id
_entity.type
_entity.pdbx_description
1 polymer ?
#
loop_
_entity_poly.entity_id
_entity_poly.type
_entity_poly.pdbx_seq_one_letter_code
_entity_poly.pdbx_strand_id
1 'polypeptide(L)'
;MSRHIFSGSGAVTFAFLLATTIRSADAATYTCPPVDTPTVITEATTVTLGSTTAKSELCTLTRRQASSGARRVPVARSYAGRSWEKSAGLFARSGSGLVVDCGGGTECELTLPSLGEDQEYVLESFSYEVTAEAEAARFLEQATFGPTRESINELVATSNNFASWVHTQMYTTPASYHREFLRRNTHPKIEYPYTTAAVGPRPCEQYSRWRKYAITSRDLMDDRYTDRQKHLTIEQVEGVTGFLWLVDGTFRTVTQDQPTFTDGSLVKLDKRYRINEMSRSFMVNCVGCPFLLTWGDDSNTNEGHIANPPVSIEGVEGNAAVLPYATVTLPPFGSNEFPAVEMASEEFPLFTEWMKDDENALLNSDSLESSAQCDGFPSFRQPEAVAETKDDAPLSILPTVFGRSANPVTGLEETFAYDPHLTLYENTPDKPLADGGGQLVIDTYEPLEPGHQIMCHNVHRAHDNEDGCQLSYLDTACAPDTVPRETIVLDGANVEDISALTSRSLLAVTGLTISEDLNAEDGVFVNSVLDEDSVLSIEGCNSWSRAHAAMDRNTEKFVCDREGIQNIPASVVFSPPRSQLSIVHKLRMYTASSSANSDPASFILEGRVKPDAEWEIISSGDLDLPLDRNGRGKPLGSTYESGDTNRHYIEVSLSSNTKAYWDYKLSIPATRDPIRSDLQFAEVELPGLLLPSFPVSHSCTPGAQSSRWMKEADAETCPNSASLGEGTYKLFSDLISAKPYVYNPSIRDVTREYRECDSVDTYKLDLGMVQASDGTCWKHVHDLEHSIFDLTGADPADYTVSGSMAQVSNAFVDGIVNDPAHPIIGNLDDHIAIDSSPKSPLDQQDVQDAFMTLEFNPTRQAVLICGSPGEVATDPFASDHSFDINLPQNTGARTMSIWELSAQRHTTWAQLAMHADDQLRQRQSWALSQIISVGLPGSGTANEVNEPYPSFYDQYVRNGFGSYRNLLKDISFNKIMSEWLSFLDNKSLQYNINKGSIMYADENFAREIMQLFSIGLFMLNKDGSKVLDEDGKPVETYTIDDIMSYATAWTGFEERDARGGASAGDRNVDRSLDPLYINPESRDHFPKSNLYGGFIGDQVALCNDLPDRAFLRKGATYKILGSDPTPTMLSSEVAVEMNPDRPKMELLPSSPLFNRLCSPDSNGDCTFPRRSSSKTIFSTMMQPSSVLNTKLKPFELLR
;
A
#
# COMPACT_ATOMS: atom_id res chain seq x y z
N MET A 1 -4.85 -24.09 36.56
CA MET A 1 -5.07 -25.24 37.48
C MET A 1 -5.83 -24.76 38.72
N SER A 2 -6.88 -25.50 39.07
CA SER A 2 -7.79 -25.55 40.23
C SER A 2 -7.91 -24.44 41.31
N ARG A 3 -9.19 -24.07 41.50
CA ARG A 3 -9.91 -23.36 42.59
C ARG A 3 -9.58 -23.81 44.03
N HIS A 4 -9.82 -22.95 45.02
CA HIS A 4 -10.85 -23.20 46.06
C HIS A 4 -11.23 -21.97 46.91
N ILE A 5 -12.52 -21.95 47.27
CA ILE A 5 -13.38 -20.97 47.95
C ILE A 5 -13.29 -21.11 49.48
N PHE A 6 -13.44 -20.03 50.25
CA PHE A 6 -14.23 -20.05 51.50
C PHE A 6 -14.87 -18.68 51.83
N SER A 7 -16.17 -18.75 52.08
CA SER A 7 -17.13 -17.73 52.51
C SER A 7 -17.16 -17.56 54.04
N GLY A 8 -17.57 -16.39 54.55
CA GLY A 8 -18.05 -16.29 55.93
C GLY A 8 -18.17 -14.86 56.48
N SER A 9 -19.39 -14.36 56.54
CA SER A 9 -19.85 -13.06 57.03
C SER A 9 -19.58 -12.79 58.52
N GLY A 10 -19.43 -11.51 58.90
CA GLY A 10 -19.51 -11.09 60.30
C GLY A 10 -19.05 -9.65 60.54
N ALA A 11 -19.98 -8.70 60.44
CA ALA A 11 -19.74 -7.28 60.74
C ALA A 11 -19.29 -7.06 62.19
N VAL A 12 -18.22 -6.29 62.39
CA VAL A 12 -17.99 -5.50 63.61
C VAL A 12 -17.54 -4.11 63.18
N THR A 13 -18.41 -3.15 63.39
CA THR A 13 -18.15 -1.70 63.32
C THR A 13 -16.99 -1.35 64.25
N PHE A 14 -15.94 -0.69 63.77
CA PHE A 14 -15.08 0.12 64.63
C PHE A 14 -14.76 1.47 64.00
N ALA A 15 -15.11 2.49 64.76
CA ALA A 15 -14.92 3.89 64.49
C ALA A 15 -13.43 4.23 64.35
N PHE A 16 -13.17 5.18 63.45
CA PHE A 16 -11.91 5.93 63.37
C PHE A 16 -11.50 6.45 64.74
N LEU A 17 -10.37 5.95 65.24
CA LEU A 17 -9.57 6.63 66.24
C LEU A 17 -8.27 7.01 65.55
N LEU A 18 -8.02 8.32 65.44
CA LEU A 18 -6.71 8.87 65.09
C LEU A 18 -5.68 8.26 66.05
N ALA A 19 -4.80 7.41 65.53
CA ALA A 19 -3.58 7.04 66.23
C ALA A 19 -2.50 8.08 65.88
N THR A 20 -2.44 9.14 66.67
CA THR A 20 -1.15 9.75 67.00
C THR A 20 -0.24 8.64 67.52
N THR A 21 0.84 8.35 66.82
CA THR A 21 1.85 7.36 67.24
C THR A 21 2.41 7.77 68.60
N ILE A 22 2.00 7.04 69.63
CA ILE A 22 2.64 7.06 70.94
C ILE A 22 4.02 6.42 70.72
N ARG A 23 5.10 7.21 70.82
CA ARG A 23 6.45 6.67 71.03
C ARG A 23 6.39 5.75 72.26
N SER A 24 6.60 4.46 72.06
CA SER A 24 6.82 3.52 73.16
C SER A 24 7.99 4.02 74.00
N ALA A 25 7.77 4.20 75.30
CA ALA A 25 8.77 4.71 76.24
C ALA A 25 9.84 3.67 76.64
N ASP A 26 9.82 2.46 76.05
CA ASP A 26 10.68 1.33 76.44
C ASP A 26 11.49 0.69 75.28
N ALA A 27 11.60 1.35 74.10
CA ALA A 27 12.45 0.83 73.03
C ALA A 27 13.93 1.02 73.37
N ALA A 28 14.65 -0.07 73.62
CA ALA A 28 16.10 -0.03 73.81
C ALA A 28 16.78 0.38 72.50
N THR A 29 17.52 1.49 72.55
CA THR A 29 18.32 1.99 71.42
C THR A 29 19.64 1.24 71.40
N TYR A 30 19.97 0.60 70.29
CA TYR A 30 21.26 -0.05 70.05
C TYR A 30 21.98 0.63 68.90
N THR A 31 23.30 0.76 69.04
CA THR A 31 24.20 1.13 67.94
C THR A 31 24.95 -0.11 67.48
N CYS A 32 25.41 -0.12 66.24
CA CYS A 32 26.32 -1.15 65.80
C CYS A 32 27.54 -1.19 66.72
N PRO A 33 27.90 -2.37 67.25
CA PRO A 33 29.04 -2.46 68.14
C PRO A 33 30.36 -2.23 67.39
N PRO A 34 31.48 -2.07 68.10
CA PRO A 34 32.80 -2.20 67.50
C PRO A 34 33.03 -3.60 66.92
N VAL A 35 33.89 -3.68 65.89
CA VAL A 35 34.29 -4.94 65.24
C VAL A 35 34.75 -5.96 66.28
N ASP A 36 34.34 -7.22 66.10
CA ASP A 36 34.59 -8.35 66.99
C ASP A 36 33.97 -8.27 68.40
N THR A 37 33.07 -7.31 68.67
CA THR A 37 32.38 -7.18 69.97
C THR A 37 30.86 -7.32 69.84
N PRO A 38 30.30 -8.54 69.66
CA PRO A 38 28.87 -8.74 69.46
C PRO A 38 28.02 -8.21 70.62
N THR A 39 26.92 -7.53 70.30
CA THR A 39 25.89 -7.13 71.29
C THR A 39 24.71 -8.08 71.23
N VAL A 40 24.37 -8.70 72.37
CA VAL A 40 23.27 -9.66 72.47
C VAL A 40 21.97 -8.95 72.90
N ILE A 41 20.86 -9.33 72.27
CA ILE A 41 19.51 -8.80 72.51
C ILE A 41 18.61 -10.00 72.83
N THR A 42 18.19 -10.10 74.10
CA THR A 42 17.45 -11.27 74.63
C THR A 42 15.98 -11.01 74.97
N GLU A 43 15.56 -9.76 75.20
CA GLU A 43 14.23 -9.45 75.75
C GLU A 43 13.42 -8.37 75.00
N ALA A 44 13.97 -7.77 73.94
CA ALA A 44 13.31 -6.68 73.23
C ALA A 44 12.41 -7.18 72.09
N THR A 45 11.12 -6.83 72.13
CA THR A 45 10.15 -7.01 71.03
C THR A 45 10.28 -5.95 69.95
N THR A 46 10.74 -4.75 70.34
CA THR A 46 11.01 -3.65 69.43
C THR A 46 12.36 -3.03 69.80
N VAL A 47 13.23 -2.86 68.81
CA VAL A 47 14.56 -2.25 68.98
C VAL A 47 14.72 -1.06 68.06
N THR A 48 15.39 -0.01 68.54
CA THR A 48 15.74 1.14 67.71
C THR A 48 17.21 1.04 67.35
N LEU A 49 17.53 0.99 66.05
CA LEU A 49 18.90 0.91 65.54
C LEU A 49 19.29 2.22 64.84
N GLY A 50 20.50 2.71 65.06
CA GLY A 50 21.05 3.82 64.28
C GLY A 50 21.04 3.51 62.78
N SER A 51 20.63 4.47 61.95
CA SER A 51 20.26 4.21 60.56
C SER A 51 21.42 4.02 59.58
N THR A 52 22.70 4.16 59.98
CA THR A 52 23.81 4.09 59.02
C THR A 52 25.09 3.55 59.66
N THR A 53 25.64 2.47 59.11
CA THR A 53 27.04 2.08 59.35
C THR A 53 28.00 2.95 58.53
N ALA A 54 29.30 2.97 58.87
CA ALA A 54 30.29 3.60 58.00
C ALA A 54 30.34 2.90 56.62
N LYS A 55 30.87 3.58 55.59
CA LYS A 55 31.00 2.99 54.24
C LYS A 55 31.80 1.67 54.22
N SER A 56 32.73 1.50 55.16
CA SER A 56 33.61 0.34 55.35
C SER A 56 33.10 -0.66 56.41
N GLU A 57 31.85 -0.53 56.85
CA GLU A 57 31.28 -1.36 57.91
C GLU A 57 29.99 -2.04 57.46
N LEU A 58 29.92 -3.35 57.72
CA LEU A 58 28.71 -4.16 57.63
C LEU A 58 28.25 -4.45 59.04
N CYS A 59 26.99 -4.14 59.35
CA CYS A 59 26.37 -4.49 60.61
C CYS A 59 25.20 -5.43 60.35
N THR A 60 25.18 -6.56 61.03
CA THR A 60 24.18 -7.61 60.84
C THR A 60 23.48 -7.90 62.15
N LEU A 61 22.16 -8.02 62.09
CA LEU A 61 21.35 -8.60 63.13
C LEU A 61 21.07 -10.06 62.76
N THR A 62 21.51 -10.97 63.62
CA THR A 62 21.43 -12.41 63.39
C THR A 62 20.74 -13.07 64.57
N ARG A 63 19.83 -14.01 64.33
CA ARG A 63 19.31 -14.90 65.37
C ARG A 63 20.21 -16.12 65.47
N ARG A 64 20.66 -16.50 66.66
CA ARG A 64 21.48 -17.70 66.86
C ARG A 64 21.02 -18.48 68.11
N GLN A 65 21.55 -19.68 68.30
CA GLN A 65 21.38 -20.42 69.55
C GLN A 65 22.25 -19.80 70.65
N ALA A 66 21.66 -19.54 71.81
CA ALA A 66 22.35 -18.89 72.93
C ALA A 66 23.43 -19.81 73.54
N SER A 67 23.13 -21.09 73.69
CA SER A 67 24.04 -22.08 74.31
C SER A 67 25.31 -22.40 73.50
N SER A 68 25.24 -22.37 72.16
CA SER A 68 26.31 -22.84 71.27
C SER A 68 26.84 -21.79 70.30
N GLY A 69 26.14 -20.67 70.12
CA GLY A 69 26.42 -19.69 69.07
C GLY A 69 26.16 -20.20 67.64
N ALA A 70 25.67 -21.44 67.49
CA ALA A 70 25.39 -22.07 66.21
C ALA A 70 24.01 -21.68 65.65
N ARG A 71 23.67 -22.18 64.45
CA ARG A 71 22.41 -21.89 63.73
C ARG A 71 22.12 -20.39 63.59
N ARG A 72 23.12 -19.67 63.10
CA ARG A 72 23.02 -18.25 62.74
C ARG A 72 22.07 -18.08 61.57
N VAL A 73 20.97 -17.36 61.80
CA VAL A 73 19.96 -17.01 60.80
C VAL A 73 19.94 -15.49 60.66
N PRO A 74 20.31 -14.92 59.51
CA PRO A 74 20.36 -13.48 59.34
C PRO A 74 18.93 -12.90 59.34
N VAL A 75 18.75 -11.78 60.05
CA VAL A 75 17.45 -11.13 60.29
C VAL A 75 17.38 -9.81 59.53
N ALA A 76 18.33 -8.92 59.78
CA ALA A 76 18.42 -7.60 59.18
C ALA A 76 19.89 -7.20 59.02
N ARG A 77 20.18 -6.22 58.16
CA ARG A 77 21.54 -5.70 57.95
C ARG A 77 21.53 -4.22 57.57
N SER A 78 22.64 -3.54 57.86
CA SER A 78 22.98 -2.20 57.38
C SER A 78 24.44 -2.21 56.92
N TYR A 79 24.71 -1.62 55.76
CA TYR A 79 26.06 -1.55 55.18
C TYR A 79 26.20 -0.33 54.29
N ALA A 80 27.44 0.08 54.02
CA ALA A 80 27.77 1.15 53.07
C ALA A 80 27.04 2.48 53.32
N GLY A 81 26.70 2.82 54.57
CA GLY A 81 25.94 4.02 54.91
C GLY A 81 24.44 3.97 54.60
N ARG A 82 23.86 2.79 54.33
CA ARG A 82 22.42 2.61 54.07
C ARG A 82 21.65 2.25 55.33
N SER A 83 20.36 2.61 55.35
CA SER A 83 19.38 2.21 56.37
C SER A 83 19.25 0.70 56.51
N TRP A 84 18.75 0.26 57.66
CA TRP A 84 18.51 -1.15 57.94
C TRP A 84 17.50 -1.74 56.95
N GLU A 85 17.82 -2.92 56.43
CA GLU A 85 16.94 -3.70 55.57
C GLU A 85 16.79 -5.13 56.09
N LYS A 86 15.70 -5.80 55.71
CA LYS A 86 15.53 -7.23 55.98
C LYS A 86 16.61 -8.02 55.25
N SER A 87 17.28 -8.93 55.95
CA SER A 87 18.24 -9.82 55.28
C SER A 87 17.48 -10.91 54.51
N ALA A 88 17.98 -11.26 53.33
CA ALA A 88 17.45 -12.36 52.54
C ALA A 88 17.42 -13.66 53.36
N GLY A 89 16.29 -14.38 53.34
CA GLY A 89 16.08 -15.61 54.09
C GLY A 89 14.71 -15.69 54.76
N LEU A 90 14.64 -16.43 55.88
CA LEU A 90 13.39 -16.73 56.60
C LEU A 90 12.60 -15.48 57.00
N PHE A 91 13.28 -14.38 57.33
CA PHE A 91 12.66 -13.16 57.83
C PHE A 91 12.27 -12.14 56.75
N ALA A 92 12.70 -12.35 55.50
CA ALA A 92 12.30 -11.52 54.37
C ALA A 92 10.84 -11.80 53.92
N ARG A 93 10.27 -12.95 54.26
CA ARG A 93 8.90 -13.34 53.87
C ARG A 93 7.84 -12.52 54.62
N SER A 94 6.74 -12.20 53.94
CA SER A 94 5.56 -11.59 54.57
C SER A 94 4.99 -12.52 55.65
N GLY A 95 4.62 -11.97 56.81
CA GLY A 95 4.16 -12.73 57.98
C GLY A 95 5.26 -13.28 58.89
N SER A 96 6.54 -12.97 58.66
CA SER A 96 7.66 -13.37 59.53
C SER A 96 7.65 -12.72 60.91
N GLY A 97 6.80 -11.72 61.13
CA GLY A 97 6.77 -10.88 62.33
C GLY A 97 7.86 -9.80 62.36
N LEU A 98 8.78 -9.77 61.37
CA LEU A 98 9.81 -8.74 61.27
C LEU A 98 9.27 -7.51 60.53
N VAL A 99 9.27 -6.37 61.21
CA VAL A 99 8.99 -5.05 60.62
C VAL A 99 10.25 -4.21 60.77
N VAL A 100 10.65 -3.54 59.68
CA VAL A 100 11.76 -2.58 59.69
C VAL A 100 11.19 -1.27 59.18
N ASP A 101 11.09 -0.27 60.05
CA ASP A 101 10.60 1.05 59.72
C ASP A 101 11.70 2.08 60.00
N CYS A 102 12.20 2.70 58.93
CA CYS A 102 13.26 3.72 59.03
C CYS A 102 12.74 5.15 58.90
N GLY A 103 11.44 5.38 58.71
CA GLY A 103 10.76 6.68 58.80
C GLY A 103 11.36 7.90 58.06
N GLY A 104 12.39 7.72 57.22
CA GLY A 104 13.22 8.80 56.66
C GLY A 104 14.16 9.51 57.64
N GLY A 105 14.32 9.01 58.88
CA GLY A 105 15.14 9.61 59.95
C GLY A 105 16.51 8.95 60.17
N THR A 106 17.24 9.35 61.22
CA THR A 106 18.55 8.80 61.61
C THR A 106 18.48 7.50 62.44
N GLU A 107 17.28 6.97 62.64
CA GLU A 107 17.01 5.80 63.47
C GLU A 107 15.97 4.91 62.76
N CYS A 108 16.17 3.60 62.82
CA CYS A 108 15.27 2.58 62.30
C CYS A 108 14.66 1.79 63.47
N GLU A 109 13.34 1.72 63.52
CA GLU A 109 12.60 0.90 64.47
C GLU A 109 12.36 -0.49 63.87
N LEU A 110 12.90 -1.51 64.53
CA LEU A 110 12.74 -2.90 64.14
C LEU A 110 11.84 -3.60 65.15
N THR A 111 10.69 -4.10 64.69
CA THR A 111 9.88 -5.03 65.46
C THR A 111 10.39 -6.44 65.21
N LEU A 112 10.93 -7.08 66.24
CA LEU A 112 11.58 -8.38 66.14
C LEU A 112 10.58 -9.51 66.43
N PRO A 113 10.63 -10.62 65.67
CA PRO A 113 9.86 -11.81 65.99
C PRO A 113 10.20 -12.39 67.37
N SER A 114 9.25 -13.06 68.01
CA SER A 114 9.50 -13.74 69.28
C SER A 114 10.59 -14.81 69.17
N LEU A 115 11.51 -14.83 70.13
CA LEU A 115 12.56 -15.84 70.26
C LEU A 115 11.98 -17.15 70.81
N GLY A 116 12.45 -18.30 70.29
CA GLY A 116 12.17 -19.62 70.89
C GLY A 116 13.07 -19.94 72.08
N GLU A 117 12.83 -21.08 72.75
CA GLU A 117 13.74 -21.58 73.80
C GLU A 117 15.17 -21.73 73.25
N ASP A 118 16.17 -21.23 73.98
CA ASP A 118 17.60 -21.20 73.60
C ASP A 118 17.94 -20.37 72.34
N GLN A 119 17.22 -19.26 72.10
CA GLN A 119 17.53 -18.33 71.00
C GLN A 119 17.81 -16.92 71.51
N GLU A 120 18.74 -16.24 70.83
CA GLU A 120 19.05 -14.83 71.06
C GLU A 120 19.24 -14.11 69.72
N TYR A 121 18.96 -12.80 69.71
CA TYR A 121 19.40 -11.92 68.63
C TYR A 121 20.78 -11.37 68.96
N VAL A 122 21.62 -11.25 67.95
CA VAL A 122 22.98 -10.73 68.09
C VAL A 122 23.24 -9.73 66.99
N LEU A 123 23.66 -8.55 67.42
CA LEU A 123 24.13 -7.47 66.58
C LEU A 123 25.65 -7.59 66.47
N GLU A 124 26.15 -7.72 65.25
CA GLU A 124 27.58 -7.89 64.93
C GLU A 124 27.98 -6.88 63.87
N SER A 125 29.22 -6.39 63.96
CA SER A 125 29.82 -5.49 62.98
C SER A 125 31.08 -6.11 62.40
N PHE A 126 31.28 -5.93 61.10
CA PHE A 126 32.45 -6.38 60.35
C PHE A 126 33.03 -5.18 59.61
N SER A 127 34.34 -4.97 59.72
CA SER A 127 35.06 -4.04 58.85
C SER A 127 35.44 -4.73 57.55
N TYR A 128 35.23 -4.06 56.43
CA TYR A 128 35.77 -4.48 55.14
C TYR A 128 36.41 -3.28 54.44
N GLU A 129 37.52 -3.52 53.76
CA GLU A 129 38.05 -2.58 52.77
C GLU A 129 37.47 -2.95 51.41
N VAL A 130 36.79 -2.00 50.75
CA VAL A 130 36.47 -2.15 49.33
C VAL A 130 37.60 -1.51 48.58
N THR A 131 38.34 -2.31 47.82
CA THR A 131 39.33 -1.76 46.90
C THR A 131 38.60 -1.02 45.78
N ALA A 132 39.29 -0.09 45.13
CA ALA A 132 38.71 0.62 43.98
C ALA A 132 38.24 -0.36 42.90
N GLU A 133 38.99 -1.44 42.67
CA GLU A 133 38.63 -2.52 41.74
C GLU A 133 37.35 -3.25 42.15
N ALA A 134 37.14 -3.50 43.45
CA ALA A 134 35.94 -4.16 43.95
C ALA A 134 34.70 -3.25 43.88
N GLU A 135 34.87 -1.93 44.07
CA GLU A 135 33.79 -0.96 43.82
C GLU A 135 33.43 -0.90 42.34
N ALA A 136 34.43 -0.81 41.45
CA ALA A 136 34.24 -0.83 40.01
C ALA A 136 33.56 -2.11 39.53
N ALA A 137 34.04 -3.28 39.96
CA ALA A 137 33.46 -4.57 39.60
C ALA A 137 31.99 -4.69 40.02
N ARG A 138 31.64 -4.32 41.26
CA ARG A 138 30.24 -4.33 41.74
C ARG A 138 29.33 -3.40 40.95
N PHE A 139 29.84 -2.23 40.58
CA PHE A 139 29.09 -1.29 39.75
C PHE A 139 28.87 -1.87 38.34
N LEU A 140 29.90 -2.38 37.70
CA LEU A 140 29.83 -2.97 36.37
C LEU A 140 28.97 -4.26 36.35
N GLU A 141 28.99 -5.10 37.38
CA GLU A 141 28.06 -6.22 37.55
C GLU A 141 26.57 -5.80 37.55
N GLN A 142 26.26 -4.56 37.89
CA GLN A 142 24.91 -3.99 37.86
C GLN A 142 24.62 -3.18 36.59
N ALA A 143 25.65 -2.73 35.89
CA ALA A 143 25.54 -1.87 34.73
C ALA A 143 25.77 -2.57 33.38
N THR A 144 26.45 -3.72 33.34
CA THR A 144 26.83 -4.46 32.12
C THR A 144 26.40 -5.93 32.20
N PHE A 145 26.62 -6.76 31.18
CA PHE A 145 26.37 -8.21 31.30
C PHE A 145 27.45 -8.99 32.09
N GLY A 146 28.47 -8.28 32.56
CA GLY A 146 29.56 -8.80 33.36
C GLY A 146 30.79 -7.89 33.23
N PRO A 147 31.55 -7.64 34.30
CA PRO A 147 32.76 -6.84 34.21
C PRO A 147 33.91 -7.63 33.56
N THR A 148 34.61 -6.99 32.62
CA THR A 148 35.91 -7.45 32.11
C THR A 148 37.05 -6.89 32.95
N ARG A 149 38.25 -7.48 32.87
CA ARG A 149 39.41 -6.95 33.57
C ARG A 149 39.83 -5.58 33.04
N GLU A 150 39.76 -5.35 31.72
CA GLU A 150 39.97 -4.02 31.13
C GLU A 150 38.98 -2.99 31.69
N SER A 151 37.66 -3.25 31.62
CA SER A 151 36.65 -2.27 32.03
C SER A 151 36.75 -1.89 33.52
N ILE A 152 37.14 -2.83 34.40
CA ILE A 152 37.46 -2.53 35.80
C ILE A 152 38.66 -1.58 35.88
N ASN A 153 39.75 -1.88 35.18
CA ASN A 153 40.97 -1.08 35.22
C ASN A 153 40.74 0.34 34.68
N GLU A 154 39.96 0.48 33.60
CA GLU A 154 39.59 1.77 33.01
C GLU A 154 38.78 2.62 34.00
N LEU A 155 37.78 2.03 34.65
CA LEU A 155 36.95 2.76 35.62
C LEU A 155 37.76 3.16 36.86
N VAL A 156 38.65 2.29 37.34
CA VAL A 156 39.59 2.60 38.44
C VAL A 156 40.55 3.72 38.05
N ALA A 157 41.04 3.75 36.79
CA ALA A 157 41.89 4.82 36.29
C ALA A 157 41.18 6.19 36.31
N THR A 158 39.85 6.22 36.21
CA THR A 158 39.02 7.43 36.38
C THR A 158 38.63 7.72 37.83
N SER A 159 39.26 7.05 38.81
CA SER A 159 38.91 7.13 40.23
C SER A 159 37.46 6.74 40.51
N ASN A 160 36.94 5.72 39.80
CA ASN A 160 35.57 5.20 39.95
C ASN A 160 34.48 6.28 39.77
N ASN A 161 34.64 7.14 38.76
CA ASN A 161 33.65 8.17 38.46
C ASN A 161 32.42 7.56 37.76
N PHE A 162 31.57 6.87 38.52
CA PHE A 162 30.37 6.17 38.02
C PHE A 162 29.40 7.10 37.30
N ALA A 163 29.21 8.33 37.80
CA ALA A 163 28.32 9.30 37.18
C ALA A 163 28.80 9.68 35.77
N SER A 164 30.10 9.91 35.61
CA SER A 164 30.68 10.16 34.30
C SER A 164 30.57 8.93 33.39
N TRP A 165 30.80 7.73 33.92
CA TRP A 165 30.66 6.50 33.14
C TRP A 165 29.23 6.31 32.62
N VAL A 166 28.21 6.46 33.50
CA VAL A 166 26.79 6.39 33.12
C VAL A 166 26.45 7.46 32.08
N HIS A 167 26.91 8.70 32.29
CA HIS A 167 26.69 9.79 31.33
C HIS A 167 27.30 9.46 29.96
N THR A 168 28.53 8.95 29.92
CA THR A 168 29.20 8.53 28.68
C THR A 168 28.38 7.44 27.98
N GLN A 169 27.97 6.38 28.70
CA GLN A 169 27.18 5.29 28.14
C GLN A 169 25.82 5.74 27.59
N MET A 170 25.18 6.72 28.24
CA MET A 170 23.86 7.22 27.82
C MET A 170 23.93 8.15 26.60
N TYR A 171 24.92 9.04 26.57
CA TYR A 171 24.90 10.20 25.67
C TYR A 171 26.09 10.31 24.71
N THR A 172 27.20 9.65 25.00
CA THR A 172 28.44 9.77 24.21
C THR A 172 28.75 8.49 23.43
N THR A 173 28.49 7.32 24.01
CA THR A 173 28.73 6.04 23.36
C THR A 173 27.67 5.79 22.28
N PRO A 174 28.08 5.55 21.01
CA PRO A 174 27.17 5.15 19.93
C PRO A 174 26.40 3.89 20.30
N ALA A 175 25.16 3.78 19.82
CA ALA A 175 24.37 2.57 19.99
C ALA A 175 24.88 1.47 19.05
N SER A 176 25.05 0.26 19.58
CA SER A 176 25.37 -0.91 18.76
C SER A 176 24.08 -1.63 18.36
N TYR A 177 23.73 -1.57 17.09
CA TYR A 177 22.51 -2.18 16.57
C TYR A 177 22.74 -3.64 16.15
N HIS A 178 21.80 -4.51 16.48
CA HIS A 178 21.79 -5.95 16.21
C HIS A 178 21.64 -6.22 14.72
N ARG A 179 20.76 -5.48 14.03
CA ARG A 179 20.62 -5.61 12.57
C ARG A 179 21.88 -5.13 11.85
N GLU A 180 22.48 -4.04 12.31
CA GLU A 180 23.74 -3.52 11.79
C GLU A 180 24.86 -4.56 11.96
N PHE A 181 25.00 -5.13 13.16
CA PHE A 181 25.95 -6.20 13.43
C PHE A 181 25.69 -7.41 12.54
N LEU A 182 24.43 -7.89 12.48
CA LEU A 182 24.07 -9.02 11.64
C LEU A 182 24.49 -8.76 10.19
N ARG A 183 24.12 -7.61 9.60
CA ARG A 183 24.42 -7.29 8.20
C ARG A 183 25.91 -7.08 7.93
N ARG A 184 26.66 -6.39 8.79
CA ARG A 184 28.12 -6.26 8.62
C ARG A 184 28.83 -7.61 8.59
N ASN A 185 28.37 -8.52 9.43
CA ASN A 185 28.91 -9.88 9.56
C ASN A 185 28.19 -10.89 8.66
N THR A 186 27.28 -10.43 7.80
CA THR A 186 26.62 -11.28 6.81
C THR A 186 27.54 -11.37 5.61
N HIS A 187 28.18 -12.52 5.39
CA HIS A 187 28.87 -12.80 4.13
C HIS A 187 28.23 -14.03 3.58
N PRO A 188 27.30 -13.90 2.62
CA PRO A 188 26.73 -15.10 2.04
C PRO A 188 27.90 -15.88 1.43
N LYS A 189 28.09 -17.12 1.89
CA LYS A 189 28.97 -18.08 1.23
C LYS A 189 28.26 -18.48 -0.05
N ILE A 190 28.20 -17.54 -0.99
CA ILE A 190 27.63 -17.75 -2.29
C ILE A 190 28.63 -18.63 -3.02
N GLU A 191 28.39 -19.92 -2.93
CA GLU A 191 28.98 -20.99 -3.75
C GLU A 191 28.61 -20.84 -5.26
N TYR A 192 28.07 -19.68 -5.66
CA TYR A 192 26.85 -19.60 -6.43
C TYR A 192 26.72 -18.35 -7.38
N PRO A 193 27.41 -18.27 -8.54
CA PRO A 193 27.32 -17.09 -9.45
C PRO A 193 26.00 -16.83 -10.20
N TYR A 194 25.17 -17.85 -10.47
CA TYR A 194 24.24 -17.80 -11.63
C TYR A 194 22.72 -17.76 -11.34
N THR A 195 22.26 -17.68 -10.09
CA THR A 195 20.81 -17.45 -9.77
C THR A 195 20.59 -16.20 -8.95
N THR A 196 21.66 -15.44 -8.72
CA THR A 196 21.62 -14.09 -8.18
C THR A 196 22.77 -13.32 -8.83
N ALA A 197 22.60 -12.76 -10.03
CA ALA A 197 23.62 -11.89 -10.59
C ALA A 197 23.41 -10.54 -9.93
N ALA A 198 23.97 -10.41 -8.74
CA ALA A 198 24.27 -9.14 -8.17
C ALA A 198 25.73 -8.79 -8.42
N VAL A 199 25.99 -7.50 -8.56
CA VAL A 199 27.32 -6.97 -8.84
C VAL A 199 28.25 -7.27 -7.65
N GLY A 200 29.06 -8.30 -7.81
CA GLY A 200 30.31 -8.48 -7.09
C GLY A 200 31.43 -7.69 -7.77
N PRO A 201 32.54 -7.43 -7.06
CA PRO A 201 33.70 -6.79 -7.67
C PRO A 201 34.15 -7.58 -8.90
N ARG A 202 34.33 -6.93 -10.06
CA ARG A 202 34.85 -7.57 -11.30
C ARG A 202 36.13 -8.35 -10.99
N PRO A 203 36.56 -9.36 -11.77
CA PRO A 203 37.75 -10.18 -11.46
C PRO A 203 38.99 -9.41 -10.93
N CYS A 204 39.22 -8.18 -11.39
CA CYS A 204 40.34 -7.34 -10.97
C CYS A 204 40.05 -6.30 -9.87
N GLU A 205 38.81 -6.14 -9.43
CA GLU A 205 38.39 -5.17 -8.41
C GLU A 205 38.71 -5.69 -7.01
N GLN A 206 38.98 -4.75 -6.09
CA GLN A 206 39.19 -5.08 -4.68
C GLN A 206 37.99 -5.88 -4.14
N TYR A 207 38.29 -6.89 -3.35
CA TYR A 207 37.39 -7.89 -2.75
C TYR A 207 36.88 -8.99 -3.70
N SER A 208 37.47 -9.12 -4.89
CA SER A 208 37.24 -10.28 -5.77
C SER A 208 37.70 -11.58 -5.13
N ARG A 209 36.85 -12.60 -5.16
CA ARG A 209 37.19 -13.95 -4.69
C ARG A 209 37.56 -14.89 -5.82
N TRP A 210 38.41 -15.84 -5.46
CA TRP A 210 39.10 -16.71 -6.39
C TRP A 210 39.20 -18.11 -5.79
N ARG A 211 38.88 -19.15 -6.55
CA ARG A 211 38.80 -20.56 -6.12
C ARG A 211 39.73 -21.47 -6.90
N LYS A 212 40.17 -22.58 -6.28
CA LYS A 212 41.09 -23.57 -6.87
C LYS A 212 40.45 -24.88 -7.34
N TYR A 213 39.14 -25.09 -7.17
CA TYR A 213 38.45 -26.33 -7.59
C TYR A 213 37.51 -26.08 -8.77
N ALA A 214 37.35 -27.08 -9.66
CA ALA A 214 36.66 -26.91 -10.94
C ALA A 214 35.14 -26.95 -10.83
N ILE A 215 34.59 -27.96 -10.15
CA ILE A 215 33.15 -28.22 -10.02
C ILE A 215 32.62 -27.59 -8.73
N THR A 216 31.42 -27.04 -8.77
CA THR A 216 30.75 -26.44 -7.60
C THR A 216 29.52 -27.26 -7.20
N SER A 217 29.04 -27.06 -5.98
CA SER A 217 27.75 -27.60 -5.51
C SER A 217 26.58 -27.23 -6.44
N ARG A 218 26.65 -26.05 -7.09
CA ARG A 218 25.70 -25.63 -8.12
C ARG A 218 25.65 -26.55 -9.33
N ASP A 219 26.75 -27.21 -9.68
CA ASP A 219 26.76 -28.12 -10.81
C ASP A 219 25.97 -29.41 -10.52
N LEU A 220 25.63 -29.66 -9.25
CA LEU A 220 24.84 -30.80 -8.77
C LEU A 220 23.32 -30.52 -8.65
N MET A 221 22.88 -29.26 -8.73
CA MET A 221 21.49 -28.89 -8.49
C MET A 221 20.59 -29.21 -9.68
N ASP A 222 19.43 -29.83 -9.40
CA ASP A 222 18.31 -29.94 -10.33
C ASP A 222 17.50 -28.65 -10.30
N ASP A 223 17.41 -27.95 -11.43
CA ASP A 223 16.61 -26.73 -11.50
C ASP A 223 15.12 -27.10 -11.49
N ARG A 224 14.50 -26.93 -10.32
CA ARG A 224 13.10 -27.29 -10.04
C ARG A 224 12.06 -26.56 -10.92
N TYR A 225 12.45 -25.52 -11.65
CA TYR A 225 11.54 -24.78 -12.53
C TYR A 225 11.76 -25.08 -14.02
N THR A 226 12.91 -25.63 -14.42
CA THR A 226 13.21 -25.92 -15.82
C THR A 226 13.45 -27.40 -16.13
N ASP A 227 13.47 -28.28 -15.13
CA ASP A 227 13.83 -29.72 -15.28
C ASP A 227 15.21 -29.91 -15.96
N ARG A 228 16.06 -28.86 -15.95
CA ARG A 228 17.35 -28.88 -16.63
C ARG A 228 18.42 -29.49 -15.74
N GLN A 229 18.85 -30.67 -16.16
CA GLN A 229 20.00 -31.37 -15.59
C GLN A 229 21.29 -30.87 -16.23
N LYS A 230 22.29 -30.53 -15.41
CA LYS A 230 23.63 -30.16 -15.90
C LYS A 230 24.44 -31.39 -16.26
N HIS A 231 25.25 -31.24 -17.30
CA HIS A 231 26.05 -32.36 -17.77
C HIS A 231 27.53 -32.01 -17.87
N LEU A 232 28.34 -32.92 -17.34
CA LEU A 232 29.77 -32.92 -17.55
C LEU A 232 30.09 -33.72 -18.83
N THR A 233 30.84 -33.10 -19.72
CA THR A 233 31.50 -33.77 -20.84
C THR A 233 33.00 -33.60 -20.68
N ILE A 234 33.75 -34.67 -20.94
CA ILE A 234 35.21 -34.65 -20.91
C ILE A 234 35.71 -34.95 -22.30
N GLU A 235 36.39 -33.98 -22.90
CA GLU A 235 36.78 -34.03 -24.31
C GLU A 235 38.29 -33.97 -24.47
N GLN A 236 38.80 -34.59 -25.52
CA GLN A 236 40.19 -34.46 -25.93
C GLN A 236 40.24 -33.74 -27.28
N VAL A 237 40.63 -32.47 -27.26
CA VAL A 237 40.61 -31.60 -28.45
C VAL A 237 41.94 -31.69 -29.21
N GLU A 238 41.88 -31.78 -30.53
CA GLU A 238 43.08 -31.80 -31.39
C GLU A 238 43.86 -30.48 -31.24
N GLY A 239 45.13 -30.59 -30.81
CA GLY A 239 46.00 -29.44 -30.53
C GLY A 239 46.06 -28.99 -29.07
N VAL A 240 45.33 -29.64 -28.15
CA VAL A 240 45.42 -29.43 -26.70
C VAL A 240 46.14 -30.61 -26.04
N THR A 241 47.10 -30.33 -25.15
CA THR A 241 47.73 -31.35 -24.30
C THR A 241 46.92 -31.54 -23.02
N GLY A 242 45.96 -32.46 -23.03
CA GLY A 242 45.14 -32.82 -21.85
C GLY A 242 43.68 -33.15 -22.17
N PHE A 243 42.87 -33.27 -21.11
CA PHE A 243 41.44 -33.54 -21.15
C PHE A 243 40.66 -32.34 -20.62
N LEU A 244 39.79 -31.76 -21.46
CA LEU A 244 38.99 -30.59 -21.12
C LEU A 244 37.76 -31.02 -20.34
N TRP A 245 37.48 -30.32 -19.25
CA TRP A 245 36.26 -30.50 -18.48
C TRP A 245 35.27 -29.42 -18.87
N LEU A 246 34.18 -29.85 -19.50
CA LEU A 246 33.11 -28.99 -19.99
C LEU A 246 31.83 -29.25 -19.21
N VAL A 247 31.28 -28.22 -18.58
CA VAL A 247 29.93 -28.28 -18.00
C VAL A 247 28.97 -27.60 -18.95
N ASP A 248 28.11 -28.39 -19.59
CA ASP A 248 27.21 -27.98 -20.66
C ASP A 248 27.92 -27.15 -21.77
N GLY A 249 29.16 -27.53 -22.10
CA GLY A 249 29.98 -26.85 -23.11
C GLY A 249 30.87 -25.72 -22.56
N THR A 250 30.75 -25.36 -21.28
CA THR A 250 31.57 -24.33 -20.63
C THR A 250 32.90 -24.90 -20.14
N PHE A 251 34.03 -24.33 -20.55
CA PHE A 251 35.34 -24.72 -20.03
C PHE A 251 35.49 -24.41 -18.53
N ARG A 252 35.88 -25.43 -17.75
CA ARG A 252 36.10 -25.34 -16.30
C ARG A 252 37.54 -25.58 -15.87
N THR A 253 38.21 -26.56 -16.46
CA THR A 253 39.60 -26.92 -16.16
C THR A 253 40.13 -27.89 -17.21
N VAL A 254 41.44 -28.14 -17.19
CA VAL A 254 42.10 -29.22 -17.94
C VAL A 254 42.87 -30.15 -17.01
N THR A 255 42.77 -31.46 -17.24
CA THR A 255 43.58 -32.47 -16.53
C THR A 255 44.55 -33.14 -17.50
N GLN A 256 45.78 -33.42 -17.06
CA GLN A 256 46.79 -34.09 -17.90
C GLN A 256 46.46 -35.57 -18.12
N ASP A 257 45.95 -36.22 -17.07
CA ASP A 257 45.51 -37.60 -17.13
C ASP A 257 43.99 -37.71 -17.34
N GLN A 258 43.57 -38.80 -17.97
CA GLN A 258 42.17 -39.11 -18.14
C GLN A 258 41.56 -39.40 -16.76
N PRO A 259 40.49 -38.71 -16.37
CA PRO A 259 39.92 -38.88 -15.05
C PRO A 259 39.38 -40.28 -14.82
N THR A 260 39.48 -40.72 -13.57
CA THR A 260 38.96 -42.00 -13.09
C THR A 260 37.84 -41.78 -12.08
N PHE A 261 36.88 -42.70 -12.09
CA PHE A 261 35.96 -42.86 -10.98
C PHE A 261 36.70 -43.39 -9.75
N THR A 262 36.11 -43.22 -8.57
CA THR A 262 36.68 -43.69 -7.29
C THR A 262 36.92 -45.21 -7.24
N ASP A 263 36.25 -45.98 -8.10
CA ASP A 263 36.47 -47.42 -8.25
C ASP A 263 37.66 -47.79 -9.17
N GLY A 264 38.35 -46.79 -9.72
CA GLY A 264 39.49 -46.93 -10.61
C GLY A 264 39.14 -47.09 -12.09
N SER A 265 37.86 -47.08 -12.46
CA SER A 265 37.44 -47.13 -13.86
C SER A 265 37.62 -45.77 -14.56
N LEU A 266 37.99 -45.78 -15.85
CA LEU A 266 38.19 -44.55 -16.64
C LEU A 266 36.87 -43.91 -17.03
N VAL A 267 36.77 -42.58 -16.90
CA VAL A 267 35.64 -41.80 -17.44
C VAL A 267 35.73 -41.81 -18.96
N LYS A 268 34.68 -42.28 -19.65
CA LYS A 268 34.63 -42.28 -21.11
C LYS A 268 34.57 -40.85 -21.64
N LEU A 269 35.40 -40.57 -22.65
CA LEU A 269 35.46 -39.28 -23.35
C LEU A 269 34.21 -39.05 -24.20
N ASP A 270 33.93 -37.78 -24.48
CA ASP A 270 32.85 -37.27 -25.34
C ASP A 270 31.45 -37.78 -24.93
N LYS A 271 31.34 -38.29 -23.71
CA LYS A 271 30.12 -38.80 -23.14
C LYS A 271 29.54 -37.76 -22.19
N ARG A 272 28.23 -37.55 -22.34
CA ARG A 272 27.44 -36.69 -21.47
C ARG A 272 27.13 -37.43 -20.16
N TYR A 273 27.69 -36.95 -19.04
CA TYR A 273 27.38 -37.45 -17.70
C TYR A 273 26.51 -36.45 -16.96
N ARG A 274 25.42 -36.92 -16.35
CA ARG A 274 24.61 -36.07 -15.49
C ARG A 274 25.31 -35.88 -14.15
N ILE A 275 25.47 -34.64 -13.73
CA ILE A 275 26.02 -34.29 -12.42
C ILE A 275 24.85 -34.35 -11.41
N ASN A 276 24.96 -35.21 -10.39
CA ASN A 276 23.84 -35.53 -9.49
C ASN A 276 24.01 -34.95 -8.09
N GLU A 277 22.88 -34.56 -7.48
CA GLU A 277 22.84 -34.09 -6.09
C GLU A 277 23.32 -35.17 -5.11
N MET A 278 24.17 -34.75 -4.17
CA MET A 278 24.56 -35.55 -3.01
C MET A 278 23.77 -35.12 -1.78
N SER A 279 23.57 -36.03 -0.83
CA SER A 279 22.86 -35.74 0.44
C SER A 279 23.47 -34.61 1.27
N ARG A 280 24.67 -34.14 0.93
CA ARG A 280 25.32 -32.91 1.41
C ARG A 280 26.07 -32.25 0.24
N SER A 281 25.43 -31.32 -0.45
CA SER A 281 25.92 -30.69 -1.69
C SER A 281 27.20 -29.86 -1.51
N PHE A 282 27.47 -29.31 -0.32
CA PHE A 282 28.69 -28.55 0.01
C PHE A 282 29.98 -29.41 0.01
N MET A 283 29.86 -30.74 0.03
CA MET A 283 31.02 -31.64 0.09
C MET A 283 31.80 -31.72 -1.22
N VAL A 284 31.42 -30.98 -2.27
CA VAL A 284 32.14 -30.97 -3.57
C VAL A 284 33.05 -29.77 -3.73
N ASN A 285 32.95 -28.78 -2.85
CA ASN A 285 33.62 -27.49 -2.93
C ASN A 285 35.06 -27.50 -2.43
N CYS A 286 35.79 -28.55 -2.78
CA CYS A 286 37.19 -28.66 -2.47
C CYS A 286 37.97 -29.45 -3.53
N VAL A 287 39.28 -29.30 -3.59
CA VAL A 287 40.14 -30.14 -4.45
C VAL A 287 40.25 -31.53 -3.84
N GLY A 288 39.89 -32.53 -4.66
CA GLY A 288 39.86 -33.94 -4.27
C GLY A 288 38.54 -34.40 -3.66
N CYS A 289 37.60 -33.49 -3.39
CA CYS A 289 36.28 -33.82 -2.89
C CYS A 289 35.48 -34.63 -3.92
N PRO A 290 34.82 -35.76 -3.54
CA PRO A 290 34.08 -36.57 -4.49
C PRO A 290 32.71 -35.96 -4.82
N PHE A 291 32.32 -36.01 -6.09
CA PHE A 291 30.96 -35.68 -6.55
C PHE A 291 30.37 -36.81 -7.40
N LEU A 292 29.04 -36.88 -7.49
CA LEU A 292 28.32 -37.99 -8.13
C LEU A 292 28.04 -37.69 -9.60
N LEU A 293 28.39 -38.63 -10.48
CA LEU A 293 28.00 -38.65 -11.89
C LEU A 293 27.09 -39.83 -12.17
N THR A 294 26.08 -39.63 -13.01
CA THR A 294 25.18 -40.69 -13.48
C THR A 294 25.08 -40.72 -15.00
N TRP A 295 24.89 -41.92 -15.55
CA TRP A 295 24.79 -42.12 -17.00
C TRP A 295 24.02 -43.39 -17.37
N GLY A 296 23.40 -43.37 -18.54
CA GLY A 296 22.54 -44.46 -19.05
C GLY A 296 21.12 -43.97 -19.29
N ASP A 297 20.27 -44.85 -19.80
CA ASP A 297 18.88 -44.54 -20.11
C ASP A 297 18.00 -44.74 -18.86
N ASP A 298 16.79 -44.19 -18.81
CA ASP A 298 15.87 -44.24 -17.63
C ASP A 298 15.60 -45.65 -17.07
N SER A 299 15.94 -46.70 -17.81
CA SER A 299 15.77 -48.10 -17.41
C SER A 299 17.03 -48.79 -16.84
N ASN A 300 18.22 -48.16 -16.95
CA ASN A 300 19.51 -48.68 -16.45
C ASN A 300 20.49 -47.52 -16.17
N THR A 301 20.28 -46.82 -15.06
CA THR A 301 21.18 -45.76 -14.58
C THR A 301 22.41 -46.36 -13.89
N ASN A 302 23.59 -46.03 -14.40
CA ASN A 302 24.85 -46.29 -13.71
C ASN A 302 25.27 -45.03 -12.94
N GLU A 303 26.00 -45.23 -11.85
CA GLU A 303 26.45 -44.14 -10.98
C GLU A 303 27.93 -44.34 -10.64
N GLY A 304 28.66 -43.25 -10.47
CA GLY A 304 30.06 -43.27 -10.09
C GLY A 304 30.50 -41.95 -9.49
N HIS A 305 31.34 -42.01 -8.46
CA HIS A 305 31.93 -40.82 -7.86
C HIS A 305 33.25 -40.48 -8.53
N ILE A 306 33.53 -39.19 -8.65
CA ILE A 306 34.79 -38.67 -9.19
C ILE A 306 35.30 -37.55 -8.29
N ALA A 307 36.62 -37.46 -8.11
CA ALA A 307 37.25 -36.39 -7.34
C ALA A 307 37.24 -35.07 -8.13
N ASN A 308 36.88 -33.97 -7.47
CA ASN A 308 36.91 -32.64 -8.05
C ASN A 308 38.36 -32.19 -8.30
N PRO A 309 38.76 -31.92 -9.55
CA PRO A 309 40.13 -31.55 -9.87
C PRO A 309 40.45 -30.10 -9.49
N PRO A 310 41.74 -29.76 -9.34
CA PRO A 310 42.16 -28.38 -9.24
C PRO A 310 41.89 -27.62 -10.56
N VAL A 311 41.74 -26.31 -10.46
CA VAL A 311 41.66 -25.40 -11.60
C VAL A 311 43.03 -25.35 -12.28
N SER A 312 43.05 -25.65 -13.57
CA SER A 312 44.22 -25.61 -14.42
C SER A 312 43.84 -25.18 -15.83
N ILE A 313 44.78 -24.53 -16.49
CA ILE A 313 44.72 -24.10 -17.89
C ILE A 313 45.93 -24.61 -18.70
N GLU A 314 46.73 -25.49 -18.11
CA GLU A 314 47.95 -26.00 -18.73
C GLU A 314 47.65 -26.75 -20.04
N GLY A 315 48.22 -26.28 -21.15
CA GLY A 315 48.04 -26.90 -22.47
C GLY A 315 46.92 -26.30 -23.32
N VAL A 316 46.11 -25.37 -22.79
CA VAL A 316 45.11 -24.60 -23.54
C VAL A 316 45.44 -23.10 -23.64
N GLU A 317 46.55 -22.67 -23.03
CA GLU A 317 46.97 -21.27 -22.98
C GLU A 317 47.20 -20.70 -24.39
N GLY A 318 46.59 -19.54 -24.66
CA GLY A 318 46.65 -18.89 -25.98
C GLY A 318 45.75 -19.53 -27.05
N ASN A 319 45.00 -20.58 -26.71
CA ASN A 319 43.97 -21.13 -27.59
C ASN A 319 42.64 -20.37 -27.38
N ALA A 320 42.43 -19.33 -28.17
CA ALA A 320 41.23 -18.48 -28.10
C ALA A 320 39.89 -19.21 -28.32
N ALA A 321 39.91 -20.42 -28.89
CA ALA A 321 38.71 -21.24 -29.08
C ALA A 321 38.27 -21.98 -27.80
N VAL A 322 39.19 -22.20 -26.85
CA VAL A 322 38.95 -22.89 -25.58
C VAL A 322 38.98 -21.92 -24.40
N LEU A 323 39.91 -20.96 -24.43
CA LEU A 323 40.06 -19.87 -23.48
C LEU A 323 39.78 -18.54 -24.20
N PRO A 324 38.51 -18.09 -24.26
CA PRO A 324 38.13 -16.89 -25.00
C PRO A 324 38.69 -15.59 -24.43
N TYR A 325 39.21 -15.59 -23.20
CA TYR A 325 39.82 -14.44 -22.54
C TYR A 325 41.26 -14.75 -22.14
N ALA A 326 42.08 -13.71 -22.06
CA ALA A 326 43.41 -13.81 -21.46
C ALA A 326 43.29 -14.19 -19.96
N THR A 327 44.41 -14.52 -19.33
CA THR A 327 44.48 -14.77 -17.87
C THR A 327 44.89 -13.50 -17.13
N VAL A 328 44.26 -13.21 -15.99
CA VAL A 328 44.64 -12.08 -15.12
C VAL A 328 45.90 -12.46 -14.32
N THR A 329 46.93 -11.61 -14.27
CA THR A 329 48.06 -11.82 -13.34
C THR A 329 47.70 -11.25 -11.97
N LEU A 330 47.56 -12.12 -10.98
CA LEU A 330 47.19 -11.80 -9.61
C LEU A 330 48.44 -11.53 -8.75
N PRO A 331 48.35 -10.76 -7.66
CA PRO A 331 49.43 -10.62 -6.69
C PRO A 331 49.83 -11.98 -6.10
N PRO A 332 51.03 -12.12 -5.51
CA PRO A 332 51.47 -13.39 -4.93
C PRO A 332 50.51 -13.94 -3.88
N PHE A 333 50.15 -15.22 -3.99
CA PHE A 333 49.21 -15.89 -3.08
C PHE A 333 49.76 -15.92 -1.66
N GLY A 334 48.92 -15.55 -0.67
CA GLY A 334 49.34 -15.40 0.73
C GLY A 334 50.07 -14.08 1.02
N SER A 335 50.07 -13.12 0.09
CA SER A 335 50.49 -11.74 0.36
C SER A 335 49.35 -10.91 0.94
N ASN A 336 49.65 -9.71 1.47
CA ASN A 336 48.63 -8.79 1.98
C ASN A 336 47.62 -8.36 0.91
N GLU A 337 48.03 -8.34 -0.36
CA GLU A 337 47.17 -7.98 -1.50
C GLU A 337 46.33 -9.16 -2.02
N PHE A 338 46.72 -10.40 -1.70
CA PHE A 338 46.00 -11.62 -2.10
C PHE A 338 46.11 -12.74 -1.04
N PRO A 339 45.54 -12.55 0.16
CA PRO A 339 45.63 -13.54 1.24
C PRO A 339 44.88 -14.83 0.92
N ALA A 340 45.40 -15.93 1.45
CA ALA A 340 44.66 -17.18 1.56
C ALA A 340 43.54 -16.99 2.61
N VAL A 341 42.36 -17.55 2.35
CA VAL A 341 41.29 -17.57 3.33
C VAL A 341 41.50 -18.79 4.22
N GLU A 342 42.28 -18.62 5.30
CA GLU A 342 42.54 -19.68 6.28
C GLU A 342 41.24 -20.10 6.99
N MET A 343 41.21 -21.35 7.48
CA MET A 343 40.15 -21.97 8.27
C MET A 343 39.40 -20.96 9.15
N ALA A 344 38.06 -21.01 9.08
CA ALA A 344 37.25 -20.50 10.19
C ALA A 344 37.87 -21.06 11.48
N SER A 345 38.31 -20.14 12.35
CA SER A 345 39.07 -20.44 13.56
C SER A 345 38.35 -21.49 14.43
N GLU A 346 39.09 -22.12 15.34
CA GLU A 346 38.72 -23.31 16.14
C GLU A 346 37.38 -23.26 16.92
N GLU A 347 36.59 -22.19 16.81
CA GLU A 347 35.30 -21.99 17.47
C GLU A 347 34.07 -22.54 16.73
N PHE A 348 34.19 -23.03 15.48
CA PHE A 348 33.06 -23.60 14.71
C PHE A 348 33.24 -25.10 14.37
N PRO A 349 33.00 -26.02 15.33
CA PRO A 349 33.26 -27.46 15.17
C PRO A 349 32.36 -28.21 14.17
N LEU A 350 31.39 -27.52 13.54
CA LEU A 350 30.48 -28.14 12.57
C LEU A 350 31.03 -28.17 11.14
N PHE A 351 32.21 -27.61 10.84
CA PHE A 351 32.74 -27.57 9.46
C PHE A 351 34.26 -27.81 9.34
N THR A 352 34.96 -28.07 10.44
CA THR A 352 36.42 -28.24 10.50
C THR A 352 36.98 -29.42 9.69
N GLU A 353 36.14 -30.34 9.19
CA GLU A 353 36.59 -31.49 8.40
C GLU A 353 36.48 -31.31 6.87
N TRP A 354 35.82 -30.25 6.36
CA TRP A 354 35.33 -30.28 4.97
C TRP A 354 35.72 -29.10 4.07
N MET A 355 36.42 -28.07 4.57
CA MET A 355 37.06 -27.03 3.74
C MET A 355 38.54 -26.95 4.12
N LYS A 356 39.44 -26.96 3.11
CA LYS A 356 40.88 -26.85 3.33
C LYS A 356 41.36 -25.41 3.15
N ASP A 357 42.37 -25.03 3.95
CA ASP A 357 42.98 -23.70 4.06
C ASP A 357 43.50 -23.08 2.76
N ASP A 358 43.71 -23.88 1.72
CA ASP A 358 44.57 -23.55 0.57
C ASP A 358 43.82 -23.30 -0.75
N GLU A 359 42.48 -23.39 -0.75
CA GLU A 359 41.71 -23.51 -1.98
C GLU A 359 40.94 -22.25 -2.41
N ASN A 360 40.94 -21.19 -1.59
CA ASN A 360 40.32 -19.90 -1.91
C ASN A 360 41.23 -18.71 -1.55
N ALA A 361 41.04 -17.58 -2.24
CA ALA A 361 41.78 -16.33 -2.01
C ALA A 361 40.91 -15.10 -2.28
N LEU A 362 41.30 -13.96 -1.67
CA LEU A 362 40.61 -12.66 -1.79
C LEU A 362 41.58 -11.58 -2.26
N LEU A 363 41.21 -10.78 -3.26
CA LEU A 363 42.00 -9.63 -3.71
C LEU A 363 41.75 -8.41 -2.83
N ASN A 364 42.78 -7.74 -2.33
CA ASN A 364 42.67 -6.64 -1.36
C ASN A 364 43.14 -5.28 -1.89
N SER A 365 43.50 -5.15 -3.17
CA SER A 365 44.10 -3.94 -3.74
C SER A 365 43.42 -3.50 -5.03
N ASP A 366 43.18 -2.19 -5.14
CA ASP A 366 42.68 -1.51 -6.36
C ASP A 366 43.73 -1.43 -7.47
N SER A 367 44.99 -1.78 -7.18
CA SER A 367 46.09 -1.69 -8.14
C SER A 367 45.87 -2.53 -9.40
N LEU A 368 45.22 -3.70 -9.26
CA LEU A 368 44.89 -4.57 -10.39
C LEU A 368 43.82 -3.96 -11.30
N GLU A 369 42.79 -3.33 -10.71
CA GLU A 369 41.73 -2.62 -11.44
C GLU A 369 42.29 -1.52 -12.33
N SER A 370 43.30 -0.79 -11.84
CA SER A 370 43.96 0.28 -12.60
C SER A 370 44.91 -0.22 -13.72
N SER A 371 45.09 -1.54 -13.85
CA SER A 371 46.04 -2.13 -14.79
C SER A 371 45.39 -2.50 -16.13
N ALA A 372 46.13 -2.34 -17.23
CA ALA A 372 45.68 -2.74 -18.57
C ALA A 372 45.47 -4.25 -18.75
N GLN A 373 45.78 -5.07 -17.73
CA GLN A 373 45.53 -6.51 -17.77
C GLN A 373 44.03 -6.82 -17.72
N CYS A 374 43.22 -5.88 -17.25
CA CYS A 374 41.79 -6.06 -17.07
C CYS A 374 41.00 -5.52 -18.29
N ASP A 375 41.69 -4.93 -19.26
CA ASP A 375 41.12 -4.44 -20.51
C ASP A 375 40.64 -5.63 -21.37
N GLY A 376 39.35 -5.66 -21.68
CA GLY A 376 38.75 -6.72 -22.52
C GLY A 376 38.25 -7.95 -21.76
N PHE A 377 38.47 -8.02 -20.43
CA PHE A 377 37.61 -8.87 -19.61
C PHE A 377 36.20 -8.30 -19.62
N PRO A 378 35.15 -9.15 -19.65
CA PRO A 378 33.79 -8.65 -19.62
C PRO A 378 33.67 -7.76 -18.38
N SER A 379 33.23 -6.51 -18.59
CA SER A 379 32.88 -5.67 -17.48
C SER A 379 31.75 -6.38 -16.77
N PHE A 380 32.01 -7.00 -15.63
CA PHE A 380 30.95 -7.56 -14.79
C PHE A 380 30.09 -6.43 -14.13
N ARG A 381 29.93 -5.30 -14.81
CA ARG A 381 28.86 -4.33 -14.59
C ARG A 381 27.72 -4.38 -15.61
N GLN A 382 27.84 -5.18 -16.70
CA GLN A 382 26.80 -5.61 -17.66
C GLN A 382 27.48 -6.12 -18.96
N PRO A 383 26.89 -7.02 -19.76
CA PRO A 383 27.25 -7.19 -21.17
C PRO A 383 26.39 -6.30 -22.09
N GLU A 384 27.04 -5.57 -22.99
CA GLU A 384 26.40 -5.18 -24.26
C GLU A 384 25.79 -6.43 -24.91
N ALA A 385 24.53 -6.31 -25.33
CA ALA A 385 23.82 -7.35 -26.06
C ALA A 385 24.62 -7.78 -27.30
N VAL A 386 25.18 -8.99 -27.27
CA VAL A 386 25.73 -9.60 -28.47
C VAL A 386 24.55 -9.99 -29.35
N ALA A 387 24.39 -9.26 -30.44
CA ALA A 387 23.39 -9.47 -31.46
C ALA A 387 23.45 -10.88 -32.06
N GLU A 388 22.26 -11.44 -32.31
CA GLU A 388 21.91 -12.50 -33.26
C GLU A 388 22.81 -13.76 -33.34
N THR A 389 22.25 -14.93 -33.00
CA THR A 389 22.16 -16.03 -33.98
C THR A 389 21.04 -17.02 -33.61
N LYS A 390 20.42 -17.56 -34.67
CA LYS A 390 19.31 -18.53 -34.71
C LYS A 390 19.56 -19.85 -33.96
N ASP A 391 18.51 -20.31 -33.28
CA ASP A 391 17.98 -21.69 -33.15
C ASP A 391 18.84 -22.88 -32.68
N ASP A 392 20.13 -22.80 -32.32
CA ASP A 392 20.83 -23.94 -31.68
C ASP A 392 21.98 -23.59 -30.72
N ALA A 393 22.12 -22.34 -30.26
CA ALA A 393 23.14 -21.95 -29.28
C ALA A 393 22.53 -21.70 -27.88
N PRO A 394 23.05 -22.34 -26.80
CA PRO A 394 22.54 -22.10 -25.45
C PRO A 394 22.94 -20.70 -24.95
N LEU A 395 21.93 -19.85 -24.77
CA LEU A 395 22.01 -18.47 -24.24
C LEU A 395 22.37 -18.36 -22.73
N SER A 396 23.19 -19.26 -22.17
CA SER A 396 23.53 -19.20 -20.74
C SER A 396 24.89 -19.78 -20.36
N ILE A 397 25.96 -19.41 -21.06
CA ILE A 397 27.32 -19.82 -20.70
C ILE A 397 28.20 -18.59 -20.59
N LEU A 398 28.20 -17.95 -19.41
CA LEU A 398 29.25 -16.98 -19.13
C LEU A 398 30.59 -17.73 -19.01
N PRO A 399 31.62 -17.30 -19.73
CA PRO A 399 32.93 -17.95 -19.74
C PRO A 399 33.61 -17.82 -18.38
N THR A 400 34.17 -18.92 -17.87
CA THR A 400 34.95 -18.93 -16.62
C THR A 400 36.19 -18.03 -16.79
N VAL A 401 36.42 -17.08 -15.88
CA VAL A 401 37.62 -16.22 -15.87
C VAL A 401 38.70 -16.85 -14.99
N PHE A 402 39.94 -16.86 -15.48
CA PHE A 402 41.09 -17.47 -14.81
C PHE A 402 42.16 -16.44 -14.44
N GLY A 403 42.74 -16.60 -13.26
CA GLY A 403 43.82 -15.77 -12.73
C GLY A 403 45.04 -16.62 -12.34
N ARG A 404 46.24 -16.07 -12.51
CA ARG A 404 47.52 -16.73 -12.23
C ARG A 404 48.26 -15.98 -11.13
N SER A 405 48.70 -16.70 -10.10
CA SER A 405 49.42 -16.12 -8.98
C SER A 405 50.68 -16.91 -8.67
N ALA A 406 51.76 -16.23 -8.31
CA ALA A 406 52.97 -16.90 -7.84
C ALA A 406 52.83 -17.26 -6.35
N ASN A 407 52.99 -18.54 -6.01
CA ASN A 407 53.06 -18.96 -4.62
C ASN A 407 54.48 -18.65 -4.07
N PRO A 408 54.62 -17.75 -3.07
CA PRO A 408 55.91 -17.32 -2.57
C PRO A 408 56.63 -18.41 -1.74
N VAL A 409 55.90 -19.43 -1.28
CA VAL A 409 56.43 -20.54 -0.47
C VAL A 409 56.97 -21.65 -1.37
N THR A 410 56.22 -22.05 -2.39
CA THR A 410 56.60 -23.16 -3.29
C THR A 410 57.37 -22.71 -4.53
N GLY A 411 57.27 -21.43 -4.89
CA GLY A 411 57.84 -20.87 -6.12
C GLY A 411 57.13 -21.31 -7.40
N LEU A 412 55.99 -22.01 -7.27
CA LEU A 412 55.16 -22.47 -8.38
C LEU A 412 54.06 -21.46 -8.70
N GLU A 413 53.65 -21.42 -9.96
CA GLU A 413 52.49 -20.65 -10.40
C GLU A 413 51.21 -21.44 -10.14
N GLU A 414 50.21 -20.79 -9.53
CA GLU A 414 48.92 -21.36 -9.21
C GLU A 414 47.83 -20.68 -10.05
N THR A 415 46.83 -21.45 -10.49
CA THR A 415 45.69 -20.94 -11.24
C THR A 415 44.43 -20.93 -10.38
N PHE A 416 43.65 -19.87 -10.50
CA PHE A 416 42.38 -19.69 -9.81
C PHE A 416 41.27 -19.37 -10.80
N ALA A 417 40.05 -19.80 -10.50
CA ALA A 417 38.85 -19.35 -11.19
C ALA A 417 38.16 -18.25 -10.38
N TYR A 418 37.68 -17.20 -11.04
CA TYR A 418 36.96 -16.10 -10.40
C TYR A 418 35.59 -16.56 -9.87
N ASP A 419 35.23 -16.10 -8.67
CA ASP A 419 33.95 -16.36 -8.01
C ASP A 419 33.27 -15.03 -7.60
N PRO A 420 32.16 -14.63 -8.25
CA PRO A 420 31.44 -13.40 -7.93
C PRO A 420 30.66 -13.49 -6.60
N HIS A 421 30.63 -12.37 -5.86
CA HIS A 421 29.86 -12.21 -4.62
C HIS A 421 28.68 -11.24 -4.76
N LEU A 422 27.71 -11.38 -3.86
CA LEU A 422 26.69 -10.36 -3.62
C LEU A 422 27.29 -9.28 -2.69
N THR A 423 27.47 -8.07 -3.21
CA THR A 423 27.64 -6.87 -2.37
C THR A 423 26.27 -6.24 -2.19
N LEU A 424 25.77 -6.16 -0.95
CA LEU A 424 24.56 -5.41 -0.65
C LEU A 424 24.93 -3.92 -0.60
N TYR A 425 24.47 -3.15 -1.59
CA TYR A 425 24.63 -1.70 -1.58
C TYR A 425 23.74 -1.08 -0.50
N GLU A 426 24.31 -0.15 0.27
CA GLU A 426 23.69 0.47 1.45
C GLU A 426 22.82 1.66 1.09
N ASN A 427 21.49 1.58 1.24
CA ASN A 427 20.65 2.76 1.40
C ASN A 427 20.47 3.05 2.90
N THR A 428 21.45 3.67 3.56
CA THR A 428 21.37 3.96 5.01
C THR A 428 20.71 5.31 5.29
N PRO A 429 20.15 5.56 6.48
CA PRO A 429 19.72 6.91 6.87
C PRO A 429 20.87 7.94 6.84
N ASP A 430 22.12 7.55 7.12
CA ASP A 430 23.22 8.52 7.16
C ASP A 430 23.91 8.72 5.79
N LYS A 431 23.73 7.76 4.88
CA LYS A 431 24.28 7.71 3.51
C LYS A 431 23.22 7.07 2.59
N PRO A 432 22.15 7.79 2.25
CA PRO A 432 21.17 7.29 1.31
C PRO A 432 21.80 7.17 -0.08
N LEU A 433 21.45 6.12 -0.82
CA LEU A 433 21.93 5.98 -2.20
C LEU A 433 21.28 7.01 -3.08
N ALA A 434 22.04 7.49 -4.05
CA ALA A 434 21.67 8.52 -5.02
C ALA A 434 20.37 8.21 -5.78
N ASP A 435 20.11 6.92 -6.02
CA ASP A 435 19.01 6.35 -6.78
C ASP A 435 17.81 5.95 -5.92
N GLY A 436 17.87 6.14 -4.60
CA GLY A 436 16.83 5.64 -3.72
C GLY A 436 16.96 4.16 -3.42
N GLY A 437 18.14 3.56 -3.56
CA GLY A 437 18.38 2.16 -3.23
C GLY A 437 18.05 1.17 -4.34
N GLY A 438 17.57 1.63 -5.50
CA GLY A 438 17.22 0.79 -6.65
C GLY A 438 18.35 -0.12 -7.16
N GLN A 439 19.61 0.18 -6.84
CA GLN A 439 20.76 -0.65 -7.19
C GLN A 439 20.94 -1.86 -6.25
N LEU A 440 19.92 -2.69 -6.10
CA LEU A 440 20.05 -4.07 -5.64
C LEU A 440 19.99 -4.97 -6.87
N VAL A 441 21.08 -4.99 -7.63
CA VAL A 441 21.20 -5.87 -8.80
C VAL A 441 21.05 -7.30 -8.27
N ILE A 442 20.03 -8.03 -8.68
CA ILE A 442 19.93 -9.50 -8.66
C ILE A 442 19.25 -9.83 -9.97
N ASP A 443 20.05 -10.02 -11.01
CA ASP A 443 19.63 -10.50 -12.30
C ASP A 443 19.97 -11.98 -12.38
N THR A 444 19.10 -12.89 -11.98
CA THR A 444 19.08 -14.23 -12.61
C THR A 444 17.86 -14.98 -12.16
N TYR A 445 16.73 -14.67 -12.80
CA TYR A 445 15.94 -15.67 -13.54
C TYR A 445 14.76 -14.97 -14.22
N GLU A 446 15.06 -14.21 -15.26
CA GLU A 446 14.24 -14.00 -16.45
C GLU A 446 15.12 -13.15 -17.37
N PRO A 447 15.25 -13.46 -18.68
CA PRO A 447 15.74 -12.45 -19.58
C PRO A 447 14.76 -11.29 -19.43
N LEU A 448 15.22 -10.18 -18.84
CA LEU A 448 14.55 -8.91 -19.02
C LEU A 448 14.52 -8.72 -20.53
N GLU A 449 13.39 -9.08 -21.16
CA GLU A 449 13.13 -8.65 -22.52
C GLU A 449 13.36 -7.13 -22.57
N PRO A 450 13.79 -6.56 -23.69
CA PRO A 450 13.86 -5.11 -23.84
C PRO A 450 12.57 -4.49 -23.29
N GLY A 451 12.66 -3.73 -22.17
CA GLY A 451 11.49 -3.16 -21.48
C GLY A 451 11.19 -3.63 -20.05
N HIS A 452 11.95 -4.55 -19.41
CA HIS A 452 11.78 -4.78 -17.96
C HIS A 452 12.70 -3.92 -17.09
N GLN A 453 12.11 -3.31 -16.05
CA GLN A 453 12.76 -2.34 -15.16
C GLN A 453 13.17 -2.92 -13.80
N ILE A 454 14.27 -2.40 -13.23
CA ILE A 454 14.72 -2.69 -11.86
C ILE A 454 13.81 -1.95 -10.88
N MET A 455 13.14 -2.68 -9.98
CA MET A 455 12.28 -2.06 -8.98
C MET A 455 13.10 -1.34 -7.88
N CYS A 456 12.65 -0.15 -7.49
CA CYS A 456 13.28 0.73 -6.49
C CYS A 456 13.33 0.16 -5.05
N HIS A 457 14.41 0.45 -4.31
CA HIS A 457 14.58 0.06 -2.88
C HIS A 457 14.57 1.28 -1.94
N ASN A 458 13.64 2.23 -2.16
CA ASN A 458 13.55 3.44 -1.35
C ASN A 458 12.56 3.23 -0.21
N VAL A 459 12.96 3.53 1.02
CA VAL A 459 12.05 3.43 2.16
C VAL A 459 11.26 4.74 2.26
N HIS A 460 9.96 4.66 2.46
CA HIS A 460 9.17 5.84 2.78
C HIS A 460 9.75 6.57 4.00
N ARG A 461 9.66 7.90 3.99
CA ARG A 461 9.91 8.69 5.21
C ARG A 461 8.96 8.26 6.31
N ALA A 462 9.53 7.72 7.37
CA ALA A 462 8.89 7.29 8.60
C ALA A 462 9.60 7.95 9.79
N HIS A 463 9.00 7.83 10.98
CA HIS A 463 9.53 8.49 12.17
C HIS A 463 10.94 8.00 12.59
N ASP A 464 11.32 6.79 12.20
CA ASP A 464 12.58 6.15 12.58
C ASP A 464 13.71 6.35 11.56
N ASN A 465 13.42 6.87 10.36
CA ASN A 465 14.42 7.26 9.36
C ASN A 465 14.32 8.73 8.93
N GLU A 466 13.36 9.51 9.47
CA GLU A 466 13.07 10.87 9.01
C GLU A 466 14.24 11.86 9.12
N ASP A 467 15.11 11.66 10.12
CA ASP A 467 16.28 12.51 10.37
C ASP A 467 17.43 12.22 9.39
N GLY A 468 17.43 11.04 8.77
CA GLY A 468 18.42 10.61 7.77
C GLY A 468 17.96 10.75 6.32
N CYS A 469 16.71 11.15 6.10
CA CYS A 469 16.24 11.34 4.73
C CYS A 469 16.95 12.51 4.06
N GLN A 470 17.46 12.30 2.85
CA GLN A 470 18.12 13.35 2.06
C GLN A 470 17.33 13.62 0.78
N LEU A 471 17.35 14.87 0.35
CA LEU A 471 16.80 15.25 -0.94
C LEU A 471 17.82 14.95 -2.04
N SER A 472 17.46 14.06 -2.96
CA SER A 472 18.19 13.82 -4.20
C SER A 472 17.51 14.51 -5.36
N TYR A 473 18.34 15.13 -6.20
CA TYR A 473 17.93 15.76 -7.45
C TYR A 473 18.40 14.94 -8.65
N LEU A 474 18.90 13.73 -8.39
CA LEU A 474 19.40 12.87 -9.44
C LEU A 474 18.21 12.33 -10.21
N ASP A 475 18.46 12.28 -11.52
CA ASP A 475 17.58 11.77 -12.53
C ASP A 475 17.17 10.30 -12.26
N THR A 476 18.00 9.55 -11.53
CA THR A 476 17.79 8.15 -11.13
C THR A 476 17.16 7.97 -9.74
N ALA A 477 16.77 9.05 -9.04
CA ALA A 477 16.28 8.98 -7.67
C ALA A 477 14.81 8.54 -7.57
N CYS A 478 14.54 7.40 -6.92
CA CYS A 478 13.20 6.86 -6.74
C CYS A 478 12.31 7.69 -5.81
N ALA A 479 11.07 7.97 -6.23
CA ALA A 479 10.05 8.59 -5.37
C ALA A 479 9.56 7.61 -4.30
N PRO A 480 9.25 8.09 -3.08
CA PRO A 480 8.93 7.19 -1.96
C PRO A 480 7.61 6.41 -2.10
N ASP A 481 6.67 6.77 -2.99
CA ASP A 481 5.29 6.22 -3.07
C ASP A 481 4.85 5.57 -4.40
N THR A 482 5.65 5.54 -5.46
CA THR A 482 5.12 5.22 -6.80
C THR A 482 5.44 3.79 -7.24
N VAL A 483 4.41 3.05 -7.64
CA VAL A 483 4.54 1.91 -8.56
C VAL A 483 4.41 2.48 -9.98
N PRO A 484 5.35 2.23 -10.91
CA PRO A 484 5.29 2.82 -12.23
C PRO A 484 4.07 2.32 -13.00
N ARG A 485 3.25 3.25 -13.49
CA ARG A 485 2.51 3.06 -14.74
C ARG A 485 3.25 3.90 -15.78
N GLU A 486 3.89 3.25 -16.75
CA GLU A 486 4.60 3.94 -17.82
C GLU A 486 3.62 4.77 -18.64
N THR A 487 3.75 6.09 -18.66
CA THR A 487 2.88 6.97 -19.47
C THR A 487 3.69 7.96 -20.30
N ILE A 488 3.38 8.12 -21.59
CA ILE A 488 3.93 9.17 -22.46
C ILE A 488 2.94 10.34 -22.50
N VAL A 489 3.44 11.57 -22.42
CA VAL A 489 2.64 12.78 -22.67
C VAL A 489 2.52 12.98 -24.16
N LEU A 490 1.31 12.91 -24.71
CA LEU A 490 1.11 13.10 -26.14
C LEU A 490 0.94 14.58 -26.49
N ASP A 491 2.02 15.35 -26.42
CA ASP A 491 2.04 16.77 -26.81
C ASP A 491 2.53 16.98 -28.25
N GLY A 492 2.51 18.22 -28.74
CA GLY A 492 2.89 18.51 -30.12
C GLY A 492 4.36 18.19 -30.48
N ALA A 493 5.29 18.27 -29.53
CA ALA A 493 6.70 17.93 -29.79
C ALA A 493 6.89 16.42 -29.79
N ASN A 494 6.32 15.73 -28.80
CA ASN A 494 6.42 14.29 -28.67
C ASN A 494 5.70 13.56 -29.81
N VAL A 495 4.55 14.05 -30.26
CA VAL A 495 3.82 13.47 -31.41
C VAL A 495 4.64 13.58 -32.70
N GLU A 496 5.34 14.70 -32.92
CA GLU A 496 6.25 14.87 -34.06
C GLU A 496 7.46 13.92 -33.96
N ASP A 497 8.03 13.75 -32.76
CA ASP A 497 9.16 12.84 -32.53
C ASP A 497 8.77 11.36 -32.66
N ILE A 498 7.62 10.94 -32.11
CA ILE A 498 7.06 9.58 -32.29
C ILE A 498 6.77 9.34 -33.77
N SER A 499 6.21 10.33 -34.48
CA SER A 499 5.96 10.26 -35.91
C SER A 499 7.26 10.03 -36.70
N ALA A 500 8.32 10.73 -36.33
CA ALA A 500 9.63 10.59 -36.95
C ALA A 500 10.28 9.21 -36.67
N LEU A 501 10.16 8.69 -35.45
CA LEU A 501 10.70 7.39 -35.05
C LEU A 501 9.95 6.24 -35.74
N THR A 502 8.63 6.20 -35.61
CA THR A 502 7.78 5.10 -36.10
C THR A 502 7.51 5.16 -37.60
N SER A 503 7.89 6.27 -38.26
CA SER A 503 7.48 6.60 -39.63
C SER A 503 5.94 6.63 -39.84
N ARG A 504 5.18 6.88 -38.78
CA ARG A 504 3.71 6.98 -38.82
C ARG A 504 3.26 8.44 -38.73
N SER A 505 2.23 8.82 -39.48
CA SER A 505 1.63 10.16 -39.41
C SER A 505 0.66 10.25 -38.23
N LEU A 506 1.16 10.61 -37.06
CA LEU A 506 0.36 10.77 -35.85
C LEU A 506 -0.08 12.22 -35.73
N LEU A 507 -1.38 12.48 -35.74
CA LEU A 507 -1.91 13.84 -35.67
C LEU A 507 -3.13 13.89 -34.75
N ALA A 508 -3.17 14.93 -33.91
CA ALA A 508 -4.35 15.27 -33.13
C ALA A 508 -5.39 15.95 -34.02
N VAL A 509 -6.64 15.54 -33.92
CA VAL A 509 -7.72 16.10 -34.75
C VAL A 509 -8.35 17.32 -34.06
N THR A 510 -8.54 18.41 -34.81
CA THR A 510 -9.17 19.65 -34.32
C THR A 510 -10.27 20.15 -35.25
N GLY A 511 -11.17 20.95 -34.69
CA GLY A 511 -12.28 21.57 -35.43
C GLY A 511 -13.51 20.67 -35.56
N LEU A 512 -13.66 19.66 -34.70
CA LEU A 512 -14.86 18.81 -34.64
C LEU A 512 -15.95 19.50 -33.82
N THR A 513 -16.55 20.53 -34.39
CA THR A 513 -17.81 21.02 -33.84
C THR A 513 -18.87 19.93 -34.01
N ILE A 514 -19.73 19.75 -33.00
CA ILE A 514 -21.08 19.17 -33.22
C ILE A 514 -21.73 20.12 -34.22
N SER A 515 -21.55 19.84 -35.51
CA SER A 515 -21.92 20.79 -36.53
C SER A 515 -23.45 20.82 -36.54
N GLU A 516 -24.02 21.93 -36.09
CA GLU A 516 -25.34 22.34 -36.57
C GLU A 516 -25.34 22.44 -38.11
N ASP A 517 -24.15 22.57 -38.72
CA ASP A 517 -23.89 22.42 -40.15
C ASP A 517 -23.78 20.94 -40.57
N LEU A 518 -24.86 20.19 -40.40
CA LEU A 518 -25.09 19.01 -41.23
C LEU A 518 -25.25 19.50 -42.68
N ASN A 519 -24.22 19.29 -43.50
CA ASN A 519 -24.28 19.61 -44.93
C ASN A 519 -25.53 18.96 -45.55
N ALA A 520 -26.36 19.77 -46.22
CA ALA A 520 -27.55 19.31 -46.92
C ALA A 520 -27.25 18.32 -48.08
N GLU A 521 -25.98 18.01 -48.34
CA GLU A 521 -25.55 17.08 -49.38
C GLU A 521 -25.56 15.61 -48.94
N ASP A 522 -25.52 15.32 -47.63
CA ASP A 522 -25.41 13.95 -47.09
C ASP A 522 -26.74 13.34 -46.60
N GLY A 523 -27.84 14.09 -46.73
CA GLY A 523 -29.14 13.63 -46.26
C GLY A 523 -29.85 12.67 -47.21
N VAL A 524 -30.74 11.84 -46.66
CA VAL A 524 -31.55 10.91 -47.45
C VAL A 524 -32.87 11.58 -47.80
N PHE A 525 -33.16 11.68 -49.10
CA PHE A 525 -34.48 12.11 -49.55
C PHE A 525 -35.55 11.09 -49.15
N VAL A 526 -36.53 11.56 -48.39
CA VAL A 526 -37.65 10.74 -47.93
C VAL A 526 -38.98 11.31 -48.40
N ASN A 527 -39.96 10.42 -48.54
CA ASN A 527 -41.33 10.78 -48.88
C ASN A 527 -42.01 11.61 -47.78
N SER A 528 -41.56 11.49 -46.53
CA SER A 528 -41.88 12.39 -45.42
C SER A 528 -40.76 12.33 -44.38
N VAL A 529 -40.35 13.48 -43.82
CA VAL A 529 -39.45 13.52 -42.64
C VAL A 529 -40.17 13.10 -41.36
N LEU A 530 -41.48 12.84 -41.45
CA LEU A 530 -42.33 12.30 -40.41
C LEU A 530 -42.57 10.80 -40.64
N ASP A 531 -42.68 10.03 -39.57
CA ASP A 531 -42.98 8.60 -39.55
C ASP A 531 -43.78 8.17 -38.30
N GLU A 532 -44.01 6.86 -38.15
CA GLU A 532 -44.79 6.31 -37.02
C GLU A 532 -44.15 6.57 -35.63
N ASP A 533 -42.84 6.82 -35.58
CA ASP A 533 -42.07 7.08 -34.34
C ASP A 533 -41.98 8.58 -34.00
N SER A 534 -42.52 9.45 -34.85
CA SER A 534 -42.54 10.89 -34.64
C SER A 534 -43.50 11.29 -33.52
N VAL A 535 -43.09 12.24 -32.67
CA VAL A 535 -43.93 12.73 -31.57
C VAL A 535 -44.84 13.84 -32.09
N LEU A 536 -46.11 13.79 -31.71
CA LEU A 536 -47.13 14.76 -32.13
C LEU A 536 -47.77 15.42 -30.92
N SER A 537 -47.86 16.75 -30.96
CA SER A 537 -48.76 17.50 -30.08
C SER A 537 -49.73 18.33 -30.91
N ILE A 538 -50.95 18.48 -30.40
CA ILE A 538 -52.02 19.21 -31.09
C ILE A 538 -52.45 20.36 -30.22
N GLU A 539 -52.47 21.54 -30.81
CA GLU A 539 -52.89 22.79 -30.19
C GLU A 539 -54.09 23.37 -30.97
N GLY A 540 -54.93 24.16 -30.31
CA GLY A 540 -56.03 24.86 -31.00
C GLY A 540 -57.22 23.98 -31.41
N CYS A 541 -57.39 22.81 -30.79
CA CYS A 541 -58.56 21.93 -30.91
C CYS A 541 -59.21 21.70 -29.54
N ASN A 542 -60.54 21.71 -29.45
CA ASN A 542 -61.26 21.35 -28.21
C ASN A 542 -61.22 19.84 -27.99
N SER A 543 -61.37 19.09 -29.08
CA SER A 543 -61.23 17.65 -29.13
C SER A 543 -60.69 17.26 -30.49
N TRP A 544 -60.08 16.09 -30.55
CA TRP A 544 -59.54 15.53 -31.77
C TRP A 544 -59.90 14.06 -31.91
N SER A 545 -59.65 13.45 -33.06
CA SER A 545 -59.71 12.00 -33.15
C SER A 545 -58.67 11.51 -34.14
N ARG A 546 -58.03 10.39 -33.78
CA ARG A 546 -56.98 9.75 -34.59
C ARG A 546 -55.84 10.71 -34.89
N ALA A 547 -55.21 11.24 -33.84
CA ALA A 547 -54.09 12.17 -33.92
C ALA A 547 -52.94 11.64 -34.82
N HIS A 548 -52.62 10.35 -34.71
CA HIS A 548 -51.63 9.69 -35.57
C HIS A 548 -52.05 9.59 -37.04
N ALA A 549 -53.35 9.69 -37.38
CA ALA A 549 -53.83 9.74 -38.76
C ALA A 549 -53.51 11.07 -39.48
N ALA A 550 -52.68 11.91 -38.86
CA ALA A 550 -52.03 13.01 -39.54
C ALA A 550 -50.70 12.60 -40.19
N MET A 551 -50.12 11.44 -39.84
CA MET A 551 -48.82 10.97 -40.35
C MET A 551 -48.67 9.44 -40.42
N ASP A 552 -49.76 8.67 -40.42
CA ASP A 552 -49.73 7.20 -40.34
C ASP A 552 -49.59 6.50 -41.69
N ARG A 553 -49.19 7.24 -42.74
CA ARG A 553 -49.05 6.79 -44.13
C ARG A 553 -50.31 6.12 -44.67
N ASN A 554 -51.46 6.55 -44.17
CA ASN A 554 -52.75 5.98 -44.49
C ASN A 554 -53.75 7.11 -44.70
N THR A 555 -54.79 6.88 -45.50
CA THR A 555 -55.87 7.86 -45.69
C THR A 555 -56.91 7.82 -44.57
N GLU A 556 -56.48 7.47 -43.35
CA GLU A 556 -57.33 7.57 -42.18
C GLU A 556 -57.59 9.03 -41.85
N LYS A 557 -58.79 9.36 -41.37
CA LYS A 557 -59.17 10.76 -41.22
C LYS A 557 -58.73 11.31 -39.87
N PHE A 558 -57.84 12.31 -39.88
CA PHE A 558 -57.64 13.22 -38.75
C PHE A 558 -58.82 14.21 -38.65
N VAL A 559 -59.31 14.43 -37.43
CA VAL A 559 -60.37 15.41 -37.15
C VAL A 559 -59.98 16.26 -35.96
N CYS A 560 -60.11 17.58 -36.12
CA CYS A 560 -59.97 18.57 -35.06
C CYS A 560 -61.27 19.36 -34.96
N ASP A 561 -61.90 19.33 -33.78
CA ASP A 561 -63.08 20.12 -33.46
C ASP A 561 -62.67 21.46 -32.83
N ARG A 562 -63.15 22.55 -33.42
CA ARG A 562 -62.83 23.93 -33.04
C ARG A 562 -64.07 24.71 -32.60
N GLU A 563 -65.15 24.04 -32.21
CA GLU A 563 -66.38 24.72 -31.78
C GLU A 563 -66.14 25.71 -30.62
N GLY A 564 -66.23 27.01 -30.89
CA GLY A 564 -66.02 28.06 -29.88
C GLY A 564 -64.57 28.55 -29.71
N ILE A 565 -63.60 28.01 -30.47
CA ILE A 565 -62.23 28.54 -30.51
C ILE A 565 -62.17 29.66 -31.57
N GLN A 566 -61.84 30.89 -31.16
CA GLN A 566 -61.65 32.03 -32.07
C GLN A 566 -60.20 32.54 -31.99
N ASN A 567 -59.61 32.88 -33.13
CA ASN A 567 -58.27 33.47 -33.28
C ASN A 567 -57.06 32.61 -32.87
N ILE A 568 -57.27 31.31 -32.62
CA ILE A 568 -56.17 30.36 -32.39
C ILE A 568 -56.22 29.35 -33.55
N PRO A 569 -55.20 29.28 -34.42
CA PRO A 569 -55.14 28.26 -35.47
C PRO A 569 -55.06 26.86 -34.84
N ALA A 570 -55.64 25.87 -35.51
CA ALA A 570 -55.39 24.49 -35.13
C ALA A 570 -53.98 24.15 -35.60
N SER A 571 -53.10 23.83 -34.65
CA SER A 571 -51.69 23.58 -34.94
C SER A 571 -51.34 22.16 -34.59
N VAL A 572 -50.60 21.52 -35.49
CA VAL A 572 -50.01 20.21 -35.26
C VAL A 572 -48.50 20.42 -35.19
N VAL A 573 -47.94 20.14 -34.02
CA VAL A 573 -46.49 20.18 -33.80
C VAL A 573 -45.96 18.77 -33.98
N PHE A 574 -45.02 18.64 -34.90
CA PHE A 574 -44.35 17.41 -35.26
C PHE A 574 -42.89 17.48 -34.80
N SER A 575 -42.49 16.49 -34.00
CA SER A 575 -41.09 16.20 -33.73
C SER A 575 -40.71 14.97 -34.55
N PRO A 576 -39.82 15.10 -35.55
CA PRO A 576 -39.27 13.97 -36.31
C PRO A 576 -38.73 12.88 -35.39
N PRO A 577 -38.65 11.62 -35.85
CA PRO A 577 -38.23 10.50 -35.03
C PRO A 577 -36.83 10.76 -34.46
N ARG A 578 -36.66 10.50 -33.16
CA ARG A 578 -35.39 10.69 -32.43
C ARG A 578 -34.86 12.13 -32.50
N SER A 579 -35.71 13.09 -32.82
CA SER A 579 -35.37 14.51 -32.97
C SER A 579 -34.24 14.79 -33.98
N GLN A 580 -34.22 14.00 -35.05
CA GLN A 580 -33.28 14.15 -36.14
C GLN A 580 -33.53 15.46 -36.91
N LEU A 581 -32.49 16.29 -37.10
CA LEU A 581 -32.58 17.48 -37.93
C LEU A 581 -32.98 17.10 -39.36
N SER A 582 -33.85 17.90 -39.97
CA SER A 582 -34.35 17.62 -41.31
C SER A 582 -34.59 18.90 -42.09
N ILE A 583 -34.60 18.83 -43.42
CA ILE A 583 -34.92 19.97 -44.29
C ILE A 583 -36.18 19.62 -45.07
N VAL A 584 -37.28 20.32 -44.80
CA VAL A 584 -38.54 20.11 -45.52
C VAL A 584 -38.52 20.89 -46.84
N HIS A 585 -38.68 20.18 -47.97
CA HIS A 585 -38.73 20.77 -49.31
C HIS A 585 -40.13 20.84 -49.89
N LYS A 586 -41.09 20.10 -49.33
CA LYS A 586 -42.48 20.07 -49.78
C LYS A 586 -43.41 19.91 -48.58
N LEU A 587 -44.58 20.51 -48.64
CA LEU A 587 -45.71 20.19 -47.77
C LEU A 587 -46.75 19.49 -48.63
N ARG A 588 -47.13 18.27 -48.27
CA ARG A 588 -48.14 17.51 -48.98
C ARG A 588 -49.26 17.14 -48.04
N MET A 589 -50.50 17.33 -48.49
CA MET A 589 -51.68 17.10 -47.67
C MET A 589 -52.75 16.36 -48.46
N TYR A 590 -53.24 15.25 -47.90
CA TYR A 590 -54.21 14.38 -48.55
C TYR A 590 -55.63 14.70 -48.11
N THR A 591 -56.56 14.69 -49.07
CA THR A 591 -57.99 14.95 -48.79
C THR A 591 -58.59 13.85 -47.92
N ALA A 592 -59.45 14.24 -46.97
CA ALA A 592 -60.22 13.32 -46.14
C ALA A 592 -61.30 12.57 -46.93
N SER A 593 -61.95 11.58 -46.30
CA SER A 593 -62.95 10.73 -46.94
C SER A 593 -64.38 11.27 -47.00
N SER A 594 -64.64 12.51 -46.57
CA SER A 594 -66.02 13.00 -46.35
C SER A 594 -66.33 14.40 -46.87
N SER A 595 -66.00 15.46 -46.15
CA SER A 595 -66.48 16.84 -46.40
C SER A 595 -65.39 17.76 -46.96
N ALA A 596 -65.64 18.37 -48.11
CA ALA A 596 -64.76 19.38 -48.70
C ALA A 596 -64.70 20.70 -47.96
N ASN A 597 -65.81 21.05 -47.32
CA ASN A 597 -65.95 22.33 -46.64
C ASN A 597 -65.09 22.39 -45.38
N SER A 598 -64.72 21.23 -44.86
CA SER A 598 -63.89 21.02 -43.66
C SER A 598 -62.39 20.92 -43.99
N ASP A 599 -62.02 21.00 -45.28
CA ASP A 599 -60.62 20.92 -45.71
C ASP A 599 -59.85 22.17 -45.24
N PRO A 600 -58.55 22.06 -44.96
CA PRO A 600 -57.67 23.20 -44.72
C PRO A 600 -57.69 24.17 -45.93
N ALA A 601 -57.83 25.47 -45.69
CA ALA A 601 -57.81 26.51 -46.72
C ALA A 601 -56.48 27.27 -46.77
N SER A 602 -55.74 27.28 -45.67
CA SER A 602 -54.43 27.92 -45.58
C SER A 602 -53.57 27.23 -44.55
N PHE A 603 -52.25 27.42 -44.66
CA PHE A 603 -51.28 26.87 -43.74
C PHE A 603 -50.24 27.92 -43.35
N ILE A 604 -49.67 27.73 -42.17
CA ILE A 604 -48.42 28.34 -41.73
C ILE A 604 -47.57 27.18 -41.26
N LEU A 605 -46.48 26.90 -41.97
CA LEU A 605 -45.49 25.93 -41.57
C LEU A 605 -44.32 26.67 -40.95
N GLU A 606 -44.05 26.35 -39.70
CA GLU A 606 -42.97 26.91 -38.90
C GLU A 606 -41.99 25.81 -38.53
N GLY A 607 -40.72 26.17 -38.39
CA GLY A 607 -39.68 25.29 -37.91
C GLY A 607 -38.93 25.94 -36.78
N ARG A 608 -38.36 25.14 -35.87
CA ARG A 608 -37.40 25.62 -34.89
C ARG A 608 -36.20 24.68 -34.88
N VAL A 609 -35.01 25.25 -34.73
CA VAL A 609 -33.74 24.50 -34.82
C VAL A 609 -33.41 23.70 -33.56
N LYS A 610 -34.15 23.95 -32.46
CA LYS A 610 -34.09 23.23 -31.18
C LYS A 610 -35.37 23.47 -30.37
N PRO A 611 -35.70 22.67 -29.33
CA PRO A 611 -36.96 22.73 -28.60
C PRO A 611 -37.31 24.08 -27.93
N ASP A 612 -36.32 24.93 -27.68
CA ASP A 612 -36.45 26.25 -27.04
C ASP A 612 -36.23 27.42 -28.00
N ALA A 613 -35.90 27.17 -29.27
CA ALA A 613 -35.78 28.23 -30.26
C ALA A 613 -37.16 28.80 -30.64
N GLU A 614 -37.17 30.09 -30.96
CA GLU A 614 -38.33 30.77 -31.53
C GLU A 614 -38.78 30.07 -32.81
N TRP A 615 -40.09 30.01 -33.03
CA TRP A 615 -40.67 29.45 -34.25
C TRP A 615 -40.36 30.39 -35.43
N GLU A 616 -39.70 29.85 -36.44
CA GLU A 616 -39.44 30.54 -37.70
C GLU A 616 -40.41 30.07 -38.76
N ILE A 617 -41.10 31.01 -39.42
CA ILE A 617 -41.99 30.68 -40.53
C ILE A 617 -41.14 30.16 -41.70
N ILE A 618 -41.30 28.88 -42.03
CA ILE A 618 -40.73 28.26 -43.23
C ILE A 618 -41.50 28.73 -44.45
N SER A 619 -42.83 28.66 -44.37
CA SER A 619 -43.73 29.09 -45.44
C SER A 619 -45.15 29.23 -44.94
N SER A 620 -45.93 30.06 -45.61
CA SER A 620 -47.36 30.17 -45.37
C SER A 620 -48.06 30.46 -46.69
N GLY A 621 -49.29 29.98 -46.84
CA GLY A 621 -50.06 30.24 -48.05
C GLY A 621 -51.41 29.56 -48.05
N ASP A 622 -52.11 29.69 -49.18
CA ASP A 622 -53.39 29.06 -49.40
C ASP A 622 -53.23 27.59 -49.83
N LEU A 623 -54.16 26.75 -49.40
CA LEU A 623 -54.26 25.34 -49.78
C LEU A 623 -55.54 25.14 -50.60
N ASP A 624 -55.39 24.77 -51.87
CA ASP A 624 -56.52 24.38 -52.72
C ASP A 624 -56.57 22.87 -52.90
N LEU A 625 -57.02 22.17 -51.85
CA LEU A 625 -57.23 20.72 -51.93
C LEU A 625 -58.26 20.34 -53.03
N PRO A 626 -58.10 19.22 -53.74
CA PRO A 626 -59.10 18.76 -54.69
C PRO A 626 -60.46 18.50 -54.03
N LEU A 627 -61.56 18.63 -54.78
CA LEU A 627 -62.90 18.28 -54.29
C LEU A 627 -63.14 16.75 -54.19
N ASP A 628 -62.37 15.97 -54.95
CA ASP A 628 -62.41 14.51 -54.91
C ASP A 628 -61.83 13.97 -53.60
N ARG A 629 -62.40 12.88 -53.06
CA ARG A 629 -62.13 12.40 -51.70
C ARG A 629 -61.43 11.05 -51.71
N ASN A 630 -60.40 10.90 -50.87
CA ASN A 630 -59.75 9.61 -50.68
C ASN A 630 -60.65 8.66 -49.87
N GLY A 631 -60.76 7.40 -50.30
CA GLY A 631 -61.40 6.37 -49.47
C GLY A 631 -60.64 6.19 -48.15
N ARG A 632 -61.34 5.92 -47.05
CA ARG A 632 -60.74 5.76 -45.71
C ARG A 632 -59.85 4.51 -45.62
N GLY A 633 -58.74 4.60 -44.89
CA GLY A 633 -57.92 3.42 -44.53
C GLY A 633 -57.15 2.82 -45.71
N LYS A 634 -56.80 3.62 -46.72
CA LYS A 634 -55.99 3.20 -47.86
C LYS A 634 -54.53 3.60 -47.63
N PRO A 635 -53.57 2.67 -47.77
CA PRO A 635 -52.15 3.00 -47.64
C PRO A 635 -51.73 4.00 -48.72
N LEU A 636 -50.71 4.79 -48.41
CA LEU A 636 -50.09 5.76 -49.29
C LEU A 636 -48.75 5.23 -49.83
N GLY A 637 -48.59 5.29 -51.15
CA GLY A 637 -47.36 4.89 -51.85
C GLY A 637 -46.60 6.09 -52.42
N SER A 638 -46.43 7.14 -51.63
CA SER A 638 -45.76 8.37 -52.04
C SER A 638 -44.23 8.22 -52.13
N THR A 639 -43.60 9.06 -52.94
CA THR A 639 -42.14 9.23 -52.97
C THR A 639 -41.76 10.65 -52.58
N TYR A 640 -40.46 10.90 -52.41
CA TYR A 640 -39.95 12.27 -52.30
C TYR A 640 -40.39 13.14 -53.50
N GLU A 641 -40.38 12.57 -54.72
CA GLU A 641 -40.68 13.31 -55.94
C GLU A 641 -42.15 13.60 -56.18
N SER A 642 -43.04 12.69 -55.81
CA SER A 642 -44.47 12.82 -56.08
C SER A 642 -45.29 12.20 -54.95
N GLY A 643 -46.44 12.80 -54.67
CA GLY A 643 -47.47 12.17 -53.87
C GLY A 643 -48.01 10.92 -54.56
N ASP A 644 -48.75 10.11 -53.80
CA ASP A 644 -49.41 8.92 -54.35
C ASP A 644 -50.41 9.35 -55.43
N THR A 645 -50.09 9.06 -56.69
CA THR A 645 -50.91 9.43 -57.86
C THR A 645 -52.27 8.73 -57.89
N ASN A 646 -52.48 7.70 -57.06
CA ASN A 646 -53.77 7.05 -56.87
C ASN A 646 -54.62 7.71 -55.77
N ARG A 647 -54.21 8.88 -55.28
CA ARG A 647 -54.84 9.62 -54.19
C ARG A 647 -54.96 11.09 -54.56
N HIS A 648 -55.92 11.75 -53.92
CA HIS A 648 -56.18 13.17 -54.08
C HIS A 648 -55.45 13.95 -52.98
N TYR A 649 -54.45 14.73 -53.38
CA TYR A 649 -53.63 15.53 -52.50
C TYR A 649 -53.38 16.92 -53.10
N ILE A 650 -52.94 17.84 -52.24
CA ILE A 650 -52.28 19.08 -52.65
C ILE A 650 -50.81 18.99 -52.25
N GLU A 651 -49.94 19.58 -53.05
CA GLU A 651 -48.52 19.69 -52.75
C GLU A 651 -48.10 21.15 -52.92
N VAL A 652 -47.41 21.65 -51.89
CA VAL A 652 -46.83 22.98 -51.87
C VAL A 652 -45.32 22.81 -51.91
N SER A 653 -44.67 23.42 -52.91
CA SER A 653 -43.21 23.44 -52.99
C SER A 653 -42.66 24.42 -51.95
N LEU A 654 -41.70 23.93 -51.17
CA LEU A 654 -40.92 24.67 -50.19
C LEU A 654 -39.44 24.67 -50.63
N SER A 655 -39.20 24.66 -51.94
CA SER A 655 -37.86 24.53 -52.55
C SER A 655 -36.89 25.66 -52.19
N SER A 656 -37.38 26.77 -51.63
CA SER A 656 -36.53 27.83 -51.07
C SER A 656 -36.04 27.55 -49.65
N ASN A 657 -36.60 26.55 -48.97
CA ASN A 657 -36.18 26.17 -47.63
C ASN A 657 -34.91 25.33 -47.71
N THR A 658 -33.79 25.92 -47.33
CA THR A 658 -32.50 25.25 -47.20
C THR A 658 -32.10 25.03 -45.74
N LYS A 659 -32.95 25.43 -44.79
CA LYS A 659 -32.65 25.41 -43.37
C LYS A 659 -33.17 24.12 -42.72
N ALA A 660 -32.33 23.53 -41.88
CA ALA A 660 -32.66 22.34 -41.13
C ALA A 660 -33.41 22.70 -39.84
N TYR A 661 -34.43 21.93 -39.49
CA TYR A 661 -35.24 22.15 -38.28
C TYR A 661 -35.41 20.86 -37.48
N TRP A 662 -35.53 21.07 -36.17
CA TRP A 662 -35.71 20.08 -35.12
C TRP A 662 -37.17 19.73 -34.90
N ASP A 663 -38.04 20.74 -34.81
CA ASP A 663 -39.49 20.55 -34.77
C ASP A 663 -40.15 21.37 -35.87
N TYR A 664 -41.31 20.89 -36.31
CA TYR A 664 -42.19 21.58 -37.24
C TYR A 664 -43.53 21.87 -36.58
N LYS A 665 -44.07 23.06 -36.82
CA LYS A 665 -45.43 23.42 -36.43
C LYS A 665 -46.22 23.78 -37.66
N LEU A 666 -47.22 22.95 -37.97
CA LEU A 666 -48.18 23.19 -39.03
C LEU A 666 -49.44 23.78 -38.42
N SER A 667 -49.58 25.09 -38.53
CA SER A 667 -50.76 25.84 -38.11
C SER A 667 -51.74 25.98 -39.28
N ILE A 668 -53.03 25.71 -39.04
CA ILE A 668 -54.11 25.79 -40.02
C ILE A 668 -55.09 26.89 -39.60
N PRO A 669 -54.94 28.12 -40.15
CA PRO A 669 -55.75 29.26 -39.74
C PRO A 669 -57.21 29.17 -40.17
N ALA A 670 -57.49 28.60 -41.35
CA ALA A 670 -58.83 28.59 -41.94
C ALA A 670 -59.17 27.24 -42.59
N THR A 671 -60.47 26.94 -42.64
CA THR A 671 -61.09 25.87 -43.43
C THR A 671 -61.67 26.41 -44.73
N ARG A 672 -61.89 25.55 -45.73
CA ARG A 672 -62.43 25.90 -47.05
C ARG A 672 -63.75 26.66 -46.95
N ASP A 673 -64.63 26.22 -46.05
CA ASP A 673 -65.78 27.00 -45.61
C ASP A 673 -65.46 27.63 -44.25
N PRO A 674 -65.33 28.97 -44.17
CA PRO A 674 -64.91 29.67 -42.95
C PRO A 674 -65.93 29.60 -41.81
N ILE A 675 -67.13 29.04 -42.04
CA ILE A 675 -68.18 28.85 -41.03
C ILE A 675 -68.05 27.45 -40.37
N ARG A 676 -67.26 26.54 -40.94
CA ARG A 676 -67.05 25.20 -40.38
C ARG A 676 -66.11 25.24 -39.18
N SER A 677 -66.50 24.55 -38.11
CA SER A 677 -65.68 24.36 -36.90
C SER A 677 -64.93 23.03 -36.90
N ASP A 678 -65.24 22.11 -37.80
CA ASP A 678 -64.55 20.83 -37.96
C ASP A 678 -63.47 20.93 -39.04
N LEU A 679 -62.23 20.73 -38.64
CA LEU A 679 -61.08 20.64 -39.52
C LEU A 679 -60.74 19.17 -39.78
N GLN A 680 -60.51 18.80 -41.03
CA GLN A 680 -60.12 17.43 -41.36
C GLN A 680 -59.18 17.33 -42.57
N PHE A 681 -58.28 16.36 -42.49
CA PHE A 681 -57.46 15.90 -43.61
C PHE A 681 -57.11 14.42 -43.35
N ALA A 682 -56.52 13.77 -44.35
CA ALA A 682 -56.22 12.34 -44.27
C ALA A 682 -54.76 12.04 -43.92
N GLU A 683 -53.83 12.90 -44.30
CA GLU A 683 -52.41 12.72 -44.02
C GLU A 683 -51.70 14.05 -44.32
N VAL A 684 -50.65 14.34 -43.56
CA VAL A 684 -49.63 15.34 -43.88
C VAL A 684 -48.31 14.62 -44.08
N GLU A 685 -47.73 14.79 -45.27
CA GLU A 685 -46.35 14.42 -45.53
C GLU A 685 -45.52 15.69 -45.64
N LEU A 686 -44.32 15.65 -45.06
CA LEU A 686 -43.32 16.70 -45.24
C LEU A 686 -42.15 16.13 -46.05
N PRO A 687 -42.29 15.93 -47.38
CA PRO A 687 -41.18 15.43 -48.19
C PRO A 687 -39.98 16.36 -48.08
N GLY A 688 -38.82 15.76 -47.87
CA GLY A 688 -37.64 16.51 -47.52
C GLY A 688 -36.42 15.62 -47.40
N LEU A 689 -35.39 16.20 -46.82
CA LEU A 689 -34.12 15.59 -46.56
C LEU A 689 -34.06 15.22 -45.06
N LEU A 690 -33.98 13.92 -44.74
CA LEU A 690 -33.57 13.50 -43.40
C LEU A 690 -32.05 13.57 -43.35
N LEU A 691 -31.52 14.48 -42.53
CA LEU A 691 -30.08 14.59 -42.34
C LEU A 691 -29.60 13.39 -41.52
N PRO A 692 -28.38 12.88 -41.69
CA PRO A 692 -27.91 11.69 -40.98
C PRO A 692 -28.19 11.77 -39.47
N SER A 693 -28.87 10.76 -38.92
CA SER A 693 -28.87 10.54 -37.46
C SER A 693 -27.56 9.84 -37.15
N PHE A 694 -26.60 10.57 -36.58
CA PHE A 694 -25.43 9.92 -36.02
C PHE A 694 -25.88 8.94 -34.92
N PRO A 695 -25.27 7.75 -34.82
CA PRO A 695 -25.30 6.97 -33.59
C PRO A 695 -24.33 7.62 -32.59
N VAL A 696 -24.60 8.85 -32.16
CA VAL A 696 -23.98 9.37 -30.94
C VAL A 696 -24.87 8.94 -29.79
N SER A 697 -24.31 8.22 -28.83
CA SER A 697 -24.86 8.23 -27.49
C SER A 697 -24.80 9.65 -26.97
N HIS A 698 -25.85 10.46 -27.17
CA HIS A 698 -25.87 11.80 -26.59
C HIS A 698 -25.99 11.64 -25.07
N SER A 699 -25.25 12.42 -24.32
CA SER A 699 -25.00 12.10 -22.92
C SER A 699 -26.30 12.09 -22.09
N CYS A 700 -27.32 12.85 -22.46
CA CYS A 700 -28.62 12.79 -21.78
C CYS A 700 -29.61 11.70 -22.25
N THR A 701 -29.26 10.80 -23.18
CA THR A 701 -30.10 9.63 -23.54
C THR A 701 -30.14 8.61 -22.39
N PRO A 702 -31.27 7.92 -22.16
CA PRO A 702 -31.29 6.74 -21.29
C PRO A 702 -30.25 5.69 -21.74
N GLY A 703 -29.24 5.43 -20.90
CA GLY A 703 -28.15 4.47 -21.16
C GLY A 703 -26.81 5.08 -21.58
N ALA A 704 -26.75 6.36 -21.94
CA ALA A 704 -25.49 7.04 -22.25
C ALA A 704 -24.79 7.49 -20.96
N GLN A 705 -23.59 6.96 -20.70
CA GLN A 705 -22.88 7.19 -19.44
C GLN A 705 -21.80 8.27 -19.52
N SER A 706 -21.30 8.68 -20.70
CA SER A 706 -20.15 9.60 -20.86
C SER A 706 -20.43 10.85 -21.70
N SER A 707 -19.64 11.93 -21.50
CA SER A 707 -19.55 13.17 -22.32
C SER A 707 -18.15 13.78 -22.18
N ARG A 708 -17.66 14.48 -23.23
CA ARG A 708 -16.41 15.25 -23.21
C ARG A 708 -16.62 16.77 -23.14
N TRP A 709 -15.74 17.46 -22.41
CA TRP A 709 -15.79 18.90 -22.18
C TRP A 709 -14.39 19.54 -22.32
N MET A 710 -14.30 20.72 -22.93
CA MET A 710 -13.06 21.45 -23.14
C MET A 710 -13.06 22.79 -22.39
N LYS A 711 -11.91 23.17 -21.85
CA LYS A 711 -11.73 24.43 -21.12
C LYS A 711 -11.64 25.61 -22.07
N GLU A 712 -12.46 26.63 -21.85
CA GLU A 712 -12.41 27.89 -22.61
C GLU A 712 -11.44 28.87 -21.93
N ALA A 713 -10.25 29.05 -22.52
CA ALA A 713 -9.14 29.79 -21.89
C ALA A 713 -9.43 31.29 -21.67
N ASP A 714 -10.39 31.87 -22.41
CA ASP A 714 -10.64 33.33 -22.45
C ASP A 714 -12.11 33.73 -22.14
N ALA A 715 -12.93 32.83 -21.58
CA ALA A 715 -14.34 33.14 -21.30
C ALA A 715 -14.52 33.90 -19.98
N GLU A 716 -14.86 35.20 -20.05
CA GLU A 716 -15.17 36.03 -18.86
C GLU A 716 -16.52 35.66 -18.20
N THR A 717 -17.42 34.99 -18.92
CA THR A 717 -18.72 34.49 -18.43
C THR A 717 -19.04 33.13 -19.05
N CYS A 718 -19.65 32.21 -18.30
CA CYS A 718 -20.05 30.88 -18.80
C CYS A 718 -21.59 30.79 -19.02
N PRO A 719 -22.13 31.36 -20.11
CA PRO A 719 -23.57 31.33 -20.34
C PRO A 719 -24.07 29.90 -20.64
N ASN A 720 -25.22 29.53 -20.09
CA ASN A 720 -25.96 28.31 -20.45
C ASN A 720 -26.53 28.45 -21.87
N SER A 721 -25.69 28.38 -22.90
CA SER A 721 -26.04 28.57 -24.31
C SER A 721 -27.05 27.54 -24.85
N ALA A 722 -27.11 26.37 -24.22
CA ALA A 722 -28.03 25.28 -24.56
C ALA A 722 -29.34 25.29 -23.76
N SER A 723 -29.59 26.33 -22.92
CA SER A 723 -30.77 26.44 -22.06
C SER A 723 -31.05 25.17 -21.24
N LEU A 724 -30.01 24.51 -20.74
CA LEU A 724 -30.14 23.31 -19.91
C LEU A 724 -31.03 23.57 -18.70
N GLY A 725 -31.84 22.57 -18.32
CA GLY A 725 -32.58 22.58 -17.07
C GLY A 725 -31.66 22.78 -15.87
N GLU A 726 -32.16 23.42 -14.82
CA GLU A 726 -31.36 23.78 -13.65
C GLU A 726 -30.73 22.54 -12.97
N GLY A 727 -31.40 21.39 -13.04
CA GLY A 727 -30.91 20.11 -12.56
C GLY A 727 -29.76 19.59 -13.42
N THR A 728 -29.91 19.59 -14.75
CA THR A 728 -28.88 19.15 -15.70
C THR A 728 -27.66 20.06 -15.71
N TYR A 729 -27.86 21.38 -15.71
CA TYR A 729 -26.77 22.37 -15.67
C TYR A 729 -25.93 22.19 -14.40
N LYS A 730 -26.60 22.06 -13.25
CA LYS A 730 -25.93 21.82 -11.97
C LYS A 730 -25.25 20.45 -11.93
N LEU A 731 -25.86 19.42 -12.51
CA LEU A 731 -25.27 18.08 -12.60
C LEU A 731 -23.91 18.11 -13.33
N PHE A 732 -23.83 18.72 -14.50
CA PHE A 732 -22.56 18.79 -15.25
C PHE A 732 -21.56 19.75 -14.60
N SER A 733 -22.00 20.88 -14.06
CA SER A 733 -21.17 21.78 -13.24
C SER A 733 -20.52 21.04 -12.06
N ASP A 734 -21.30 20.25 -11.32
CA ASP A 734 -20.82 19.48 -10.16
C ASP A 734 -19.90 18.33 -10.60
N LEU A 735 -20.22 17.61 -11.68
CA LEU A 735 -19.39 16.51 -12.20
C LEU A 735 -18.04 16.99 -12.72
N ILE A 736 -18.03 18.11 -13.45
CA ILE A 736 -16.81 18.75 -13.90
C ILE A 736 -16.00 19.22 -12.69
N SER A 737 -16.65 19.74 -11.64
CA SER A 737 -15.99 20.22 -10.43
C SER A 737 -15.46 19.13 -9.50
N ALA A 738 -16.13 17.97 -9.44
CA ALA A 738 -15.87 16.90 -8.49
C ALA A 738 -14.70 15.99 -8.88
N LYS A 739 -14.22 16.04 -10.13
CA LYS A 739 -13.04 15.30 -10.59
C LYS A 739 -11.82 16.23 -10.71
N PRO A 740 -11.08 16.52 -9.63
CA PRO A 740 -9.78 17.13 -9.77
C PRO A 740 -8.79 16.05 -10.21
N TYR A 741 -8.32 16.16 -11.45
CA TYR A 741 -7.18 15.48 -12.09
C TYR A 741 -7.42 14.12 -12.77
N VAL A 742 -7.17 14.11 -14.09
CA VAL A 742 -6.34 13.11 -14.77
C VAL A 742 -5.53 13.86 -15.85
N TYR A 743 -4.39 14.41 -15.44
CA TYR A 743 -3.26 14.91 -16.23
C TYR A 743 -3.43 15.96 -17.36
N ASN A 744 -4.59 16.12 -18.01
CA ASN A 744 -4.85 17.13 -19.02
C ASN A 744 -5.68 18.30 -18.44
N PRO A 745 -5.13 19.53 -18.38
CA PRO A 745 -5.83 20.68 -17.82
C PRO A 745 -6.90 21.28 -18.74
N SER A 746 -6.97 20.84 -20.01
CA SER A 746 -7.77 21.44 -21.07
C SER A 746 -8.97 20.60 -21.49
N ILE A 747 -9.01 19.30 -21.16
CA ILE A 747 -10.09 18.36 -21.52
C ILE A 747 -10.58 17.60 -20.28
N ARG A 748 -11.90 17.37 -20.18
CA ARG A 748 -12.54 16.59 -19.11
C ARG A 748 -13.60 15.63 -19.66
N ASP A 749 -13.38 14.35 -19.45
CA ASP A 749 -14.38 13.31 -19.69
C ASP A 749 -15.17 13.04 -18.41
N VAL A 750 -16.49 13.22 -18.47
CA VAL A 750 -17.39 13.02 -17.33
C VAL A 750 -18.30 11.82 -17.57
N THR A 751 -18.28 10.90 -16.60
CA THR A 751 -19.10 9.69 -16.60
C THR A 751 -20.14 9.79 -15.48
N ARG A 752 -21.41 9.46 -15.77
CA ARG A 752 -22.53 9.47 -14.84
C ARG A 752 -22.89 8.04 -14.46
N GLU A 753 -22.90 7.72 -13.17
CA GLU A 753 -23.22 6.37 -12.71
C GLU A 753 -24.73 6.07 -12.79
N TYR A 754 -25.63 6.94 -12.32
CA TYR A 754 -27.10 6.68 -12.33
C TYR A 754 -28.03 7.92 -12.26
N ARG A 755 -27.55 9.16 -12.48
CA ARG A 755 -28.43 10.36 -12.46
C ARG A 755 -28.99 10.69 -13.85
N GLU A 756 -30.32 10.73 -13.95
CA GLU A 756 -31.02 11.14 -15.17
C GLU A 756 -30.89 12.66 -15.36
N CYS A 757 -30.64 13.10 -16.59
CA CYS A 757 -30.79 14.52 -16.95
C CYS A 757 -32.25 14.92 -16.78
N ASP A 758 -32.52 16.22 -16.61
CA ASP A 758 -33.89 16.72 -16.67
C ASP A 758 -34.55 16.25 -17.98
N SER A 759 -35.81 15.81 -17.91
CA SER A 759 -36.54 15.25 -19.07
C SER A 759 -36.59 16.14 -20.31
N VAL A 760 -36.37 17.45 -20.13
CA VAL A 760 -36.31 18.46 -21.21
C VAL A 760 -34.96 18.50 -21.92
N ASP A 761 -33.91 17.96 -21.30
CA ASP A 761 -32.55 17.89 -21.83
C ASP A 761 -32.23 16.50 -22.41
N THR A 762 -33.13 15.53 -22.23
CA THR A 762 -32.94 14.13 -22.64
C THR A 762 -32.52 14.00 -24.10
N TYR A 763 -32.95 14.89 -24.99
CA TYR A 763 -32.65 14.83 -26.43
C TYR A 763 -31.72 15.94 -26.94
N LYS A 764 -31.11 16.75 -26.06
CA LYS A 764 -30.21 17.83 -26.52
C LYS A 764 -28.87 17.26 -27.01
N LEU A 765 -28.49 17.66 -28.23
CA LEU A 765 -27.21 17.29 -28.87
C LEU A 765 -26.05 18.14 -28.36
N ASP A 766 -26.27 19.44 -28.15
CA ASP A 766 -25.30 20.35 -27.54
C ASP A 766 -25.72 20.67 -26.09
N LEU A 767 -24.80 20.47 -25.15
CA LEU A 767 -24.97 20.77 -23.73
C LEU A 767 -24.44 22.16 -23.35
N GLY A 768 -23.90 22.92 -24.32
CA GLY A 768 -23.48 24.30 -24.15
C GLY A 768 -22.27 24.45 -23.24
N MET A 769 -22.20 25.57 -22.51
CA MET A 769 -21.14 25.81 -21.53
C MET A 769 -21.67 25.73 -20.10
N VAL A 770 -20.86 25.14 -19.22
CA VAL A 770 -21.11 25.12 -17.77
C VAL A 770 -19.92 25.71 -17.01
N GLN A 771 -20.21 26.32 -15.87
CA GLN A 771 -19.18 26.87 -14.99
C GLN A 771 -18.78 25.82 -13.94
N ALA A 772 -17.47 25.58 -13.78
CA ALA A 772 -16.95 24.79 -12.68
C ALA A 772 -16.91 25.61 -11.37
N SER A 773 -16.80 24.93 -10.23
CA SER A 773 -16.77 25.55 -8.89
C SER A 773 -15.58 26.49 -8.65
N ASP A 774 -14.50 26.34 -9.41
CA ASP A 774 -13.32 27.23 -9.40
C ASP A 774 -13.50 28.49 -10.28
N GLY A 775 -14.66 28.62 -10.95
CA GLY A 775 -15.01 29.74 -11.81
C GLY A 775 -14.66 29.56 -13.28
N THR A 776 -13.99 28.46 -13.67
CA THR A 776 -13.59 28.20 -15.07
C THR A 776 -14.77 27.76 -15.94
N CYS A 777 -14.79 28.18 -17.20
CA CYS A 777 -15.81 27.80 -18.16
C CYS A 777 -15.40 26.57 -18.96
N TRP A 778 -16.34 25.63 -19.13
CA TRP A 778 -16.15 24.39 -19.87
C TRP A 778 -17.24 24.25 -20.91
N LYS A 779 -16.86 24.02 -22.17
CA LYS A 779 -17.75 23.86 -23.31
C LYS A 779 -17.85 22.38 -23.70
N HIS A 780 -19.06 21.93 -23.98
CA HIS A 780 -19.30 20.59 -24.52
C HIS A 780 -18.72 20.46 -25.93
N VAL A 781 -18.04 19.36 -26.21
CA VAL A 781 -17.31 19.11 -27.47
C VAL A 781 -17.53 17.67 -27.95
N HIS A 782 -17.17 17.39 -29.20
CA HIS A 782 -17.30 16.03 -29.75
C HIS A 782 -16.37 15.05 -28.99
N ASP A 783 -16.80 13.80 -28.81
CA ASP A 783 -16.06 12.77 -28.06
C ASP A 783 -14.67 12.43 -28.65
N LEU A 784 -14.40 12.87 -29.89
CA LEU A 784 -13.14 12.64 -30.62
C LEU A 784 -12.30 13.92 -30.82
N GLU A 785 -12.77 15.06 -30.34
CA GLU A 785 -12.02 16.31 -30.47
C GLU A 785 -10.71 16.22 -29.65
N HIS A 786 -9.58 16.60 -30.26
CA HIS A 786 -8.22 16.43 -29.75
C HIS A 786 -7.75 14.99 -29.52
N SER A 787 -8.47 13.99 -30.01
CA SER A 787 -7.93 12.62 -30.08
C SER A 787 -6.81 12.54 -31.13
N ILE A 788 -5.78 11.77 -30.81
CA ILE A 788 -4.64 11.49 -31.66
C ILE A 788 -4.90 10.21 -32.43
N PHE A 789 -4.88 10.33 -33.75
CA PHE A 789 -5.08 9.24 -34.68
C PHE A 789 -3.79 8.90 -35.41
N ASP A 790 -3.65 7.62 -35.75
CA ASP A 790 -2.69 7.19 -36.75
C ASP A 790 -3.28 7.38 -38.16
N LEU A 791 -2.84 8.43 -38.86
CA LEU A 791 -3.28 8.76 -40.23
C LEU A 791 -2.33 8.20 -41.30
N THR A 792 -1.47 7.24 -40.94
CA THR A 792 -0.53 6.58 -41.86
C THR A 792 -1.28 5.77 -42.92
N GLY A 793 -1.60 6.41 -44.04
CA GLY A 793 -2.33 5.79 -45.16
C GLY A 793 -3.62 6.52 -45.57
N ALA A 794 -4.04 7.55 -44.83
CA ALA A 794 -5.16 8.39 -45.23
C ALA A 794 -4.78 9.31 -46.42
N ASP A 795 -5.76 9.65 -47.28
CA ASP A 795 -5.53 10.55 -48.42
C ASP A 795 -5.20 11.97 -47.93
N PRO A 796 -4.01 12.53 -48.25
CA PRO A 796 -3.63 13.88 -47.84
C PRO A 796 -4.54 15.00 -48.38
N ALA A 797 -5.44 14.70 -49.33
CA ALA A 797 -6.44 15.66 -49.79
C ALA A 797 -7.59 15.87 -48.79
N ASP A 798 -7.81 14.92 -47.87
CA ASP A 798 -8.98 14.89 -46.98
C ASP A 798 -8.76 15.62 -45.65
N TYR A 799 -7.53 16.08 -45.38
CA TYR A 799 -7.18 16.79 -44.16
C TYR A 799 -6.13 17.89 -44.41
N THR A 800 -6.11 18.89 -43.53
CA THR A 800 -5.09 19.95 -43.55
C THR A 800 -4.30 19.94 -42.26
N VAL A 801 -2.96 19.97 -42.37
CA VAL A 801 -2.05 19.80 -41.22
C VAL A 801 -1.39 21.12 -40.84
N SER A 802 -1.31 21.39 -39.55
CA SER A 802 -0.56 22.49 -38.95
C SER A 802 0.14 22.00 -37.68
N GLY A 803 1.43 21.67 -37.78
CA GLY A 803 2.19 21.02 -36.70
C GLY A 803 1.67 19.60 -36.44
N SER A 804 1.50 19.23 -35.17
CA SER A 804 0.88 17.98 -34.73
C SER A 804 -0.65 17.94 -34.87
N MET A 805 -1.27 19.00 -35.42
CA MET A 805 -2.74 19.12 -35.53
C MET A 805 -3.22 18.91 -36.97
N ALA A 806 -4.25 18.08 -37.15
CA ALA A 806 -4.99 17.91 -38.38
C ALA A 806 -6.41 18.49 -38.26
N GLN A 807 -6.78 19.34 -39.21
CA GLN A 807 -8.17 19.74 -39.41
C GLN A 807 -8.80 18.86 -40.49
N VAL A 808 -9.90 18.22 -40.14
CA VAL A 808 -10.59 17.21 -40.94
C VAL A 808 -12.09 17.52 -41.04
N SER A 809 -12.77 16.94 -42.03
CA SER A 809 -14.23 16.98 -42.10
C SER A 809 -14.88 15.87 -41.27
N ASN A 810 -16.14 16.08 -40.84
CA ASN A 810 -16.90 15.06 -40.11
C ASN A 810 -17.05 13.75 -40.91
N ALA A 811 -17.23 13.84 -42.23
CA ALA A 811 -17.33 12.68 -43.13
C ALA A 811 -16.04 11.85 -43.16
N PHE A 812 -14.87 12.50 -43.07
CA PHE A 812 -13.59 11.81 -43.00
C PHE A 812 -13.40 11.10 -41.66
N VAL A 813 -13.82 11.73 -40.55
CA VAL A 813 -13.77 11.13 -39.20
C VAL A 813 -14.62 9.87 -39.12
N ASP A 814 -15.85 9.92 -39.63
CA ASP A 814 -16.75 8.75 -39.67
C ASP A 814 -16.14 7.58 -40.47
N GLY A 815 -15.34 7.89 -41.49
CA GLY A 815 -14.57 6.91 -42.26
C GLY A 815 -13.46 6.25 -41.45
N ILE A 816 -12.64 7.04 -40.74
CA ILE A 816 -11.46 6.52 -40.01
C ILE A 816 -11.84 5.82 -38.69
N VAL A 817 -12.88 6.29 -37.98
CA VAL A 817 -13.31 5.72 -36.68
C VAL A 817 -13.80 4.28 -36.83
N ASN A 818 -14.36 3.95 -37.99
CA ASN A 818 -14.85 2.62 -38.32
C ASN A 818 -13.80 1.76 -39.06
N ASP A 819 -12.64 2.33 -39.40
CA ASP A 819 -11.55 1.64 -40.08
C ASP A 819 -10.49 1.18 -39.06
N PRO A 820 -10.30 -0.13 -38.84
CA PRO A 820 -9.27 -0.64 -37.93
C PRO A 820 -7.83 -0.33 -38.37
N ALA A 821 -7.62 0.25 -39.56
CA ALA A 821 -6.33 0.77 -40.00
C ALA A 821 -5.93 2.11 -39.35
N HIS A 822 -6.88 2.85 -38.77
CA HIS A 822 -6.65 4.19 -38.20
C HIS A 822 -7.08 4.27 -36.73
N PRO A 823 -6.41 3.53 -35.81
CA PRO A 823 -6.80 3.48 -34.40
C PRO A 823 -6.56 4.81 -33.66
N ILE A 824 -7.40 5.05 -32.66
CA ILE A 824 -7.21 6.13 -31.67
C ILE A 824 -6.11 5.68 -30.70
N ILE A 825 -5.08 6.51 -30.55
CA ILE A 825 -3.91 6.25 -29.70
C ILE A 825 -4.09 6.85 -28.30
N GLY A 826 -4.71 8.03 -28.23
CA GLY A 826 -4.90 8.79 -27.00
C GLY A 826 -5.45 10.18 -27.28
N ASN A 827 -5.40 11.11 -26.33
CA ASN A 827 -5.72 12.52 -26.57
C ASN A 827 -4.47 13.40 -26.47
N LEU A 828 -4.50 14.55 -27.14
CA LEU A 828 -3.44 15.54 -27.08
C LEU A 828 -3.31 16.09 -25.65
N ASP A 829 -2.08 16.16 -25.15
CA ASP A 829 -1.68 16.51 -23.79
C ASP A 829 -2.09 15.49 -22.70
N ASP A 830 -2.67 14.34 -23.07
CA ASP A 830 -2.91 13.25 -22.13
C ASP A 830 -1.62 12.48 -21.84
N HIS A 831 -1.56 11.96 -20.62
CA HIS A 831 -0.59 10.95 -20.23
C HIS A 831 -1.18 9.57 -20.55
N ILE A 832 -0.71 8.97 -21.64
CA ILE A 832 -1.20 7.68 -22.11
C ILE A 832 -0.28 6.58 -21.66
N ALA A 833 -0.87 5.55 -21.02
CA ALA A 833 -0.13 4.38 -20.61
C ALA A 833 0.43 3.64 -21.84
N ILE A 834 1.70 3.26 -21.78
CA ILE A 834 2.27 2.31 -22.73
C ILE A 834 1.77 0.94 -22.25
N ASP A 835 0.87 0.31 -23.00
CA ASP A 835 0.32 -1.02 -22.68
C ASP A 835 0.66 -2.03 -23.77
N SER A 836 0.62 -3.33 -23.48
CA SER A 836 1.08 -4.37 -24.43
C SER A 836 0.10 -4.63 -25.60
N SER A 837 -0.64 -3.64 -26.09
CA SER A 837 -1.54 -3.79 -27.22
C SER A 837 -0.73 -3.93 -28.53
N PRO A 838 -0.87 -5.01 -29.31
CA PRO A 838 0.04 -5.32 -30.42
C PRO A 838 -0.07 -4.40 -31.66
N LYS A 839 -0.69 -3.21 -31.55
CA LYS A 839 -0.97 -2.32 -32.69
C LYS A 839 -0.74 -0.82 -32.44
N SER A 840 -0.34 -0.38 -31.24
CA SER A 840 -0.07 1.04 -31.01
C SER A 840 1.31 1.44 -31.54
N PRO A 841 1.48 2.63 -32.14
CA PRO A 841 2.78 3.22 -32.40
C PRO A 841 3.61 3.45 -31.12
N LEU A 842 2.96 3.56 -29.96
CA LEU A 842 3.60 3.77 -28.66
C LEU A 842 4.31 2.51 -28.13
N ASP A 843 3.99 1.34 -28.70
CA ASP A 843 4.53 0.05 -28.27
C ASP A 843 5.73 -0.39 -29.12
N GLN A 844 6.20 0.48 -30.02
CA GLN A 844 7.43 0.24 -30.77
C GLN A 844 8.65 0.53 -29.88
N GLN A 845 9.62 -0.39 -29.92
CA GLN A 845 10.80 -0.34 -29.05
C GLN A 845 11.59 0.97 -29.19
N ASP A 846 11.70 1.49 -30.40
CA ASP A 846 12.39 2.76 -30.69
C ASP A 846 11.71 3.99 -30.07
N VAL A 847 10.38 3.98 -29.95
CA VAL A 847 9.61 4.99 -29.22
C VAL A 847 9.85 4.84 -27.71
N GLN A 848 9.75 3.63 -27.18
CA GLN A 848 10.02 3.38 -25.76
C GLN A 848 11.45 3.77 -25.36
N ASP A 849 12.43 3.46 -26.21
CA ASP A 849 13.84 3.81 -26.02
C ASP A 849 14.08 5.33 -26.11
N ALA A 850 13.41 6.03 -27.03
CA ALA A 850 13.59 7.47 -27.22
C ALA A 850 12.96 8.32 -26.10
N PHE A 851 11.86 7.84 -25.51
CA PHE A 851 11.17 8.52 -24.39
C PHE A 851 11.60 8.00 -23.01
N MET A 852 12.58 7.08 -22.95
CA MET A 852 13.32 6.64 -21.76
C MET A 852 12.43 6.32 -20.54
N THR A 853 11.45 5.44 -20.69
CA THR A 853 10.64 4.95 -19.56
C THR A 853 11.40 3.93 -18.73
N LEU A 854 12.14 4.44 -17.74
CA LEU A 854 12.72 3.74 -16.59
C LEU A 854 12.75 4.74 -15.42
N GLU A 855 11.99 4.51 -14.34
CA GLU A 855 11.56 5.55 -13.37
C GLU A 855 12.62 6.63 -13.05
N PHE A 856 12.39 7.80 -13.66
CA PHE A 856 13.21 9.00 -13.64
C PHE A 856 12.49 10.07 -12.83
N ASN A 857 13.23 10.91 -12.10
CA ASN A 857 12.70 12.12 -11.48
C ASN A 857 12.43 13.19 -12.56
N PRO A 858 11.25 13.21 -13.22
CA PRO A 858 11.09 13.82 -14.55
C PRO A 858 11.05 15.34 -14.53
N THR A 859 10.85 15.90 -13.34
CA THR A 859 10.68 17.33 -13.13
C THR A 859 11.94 17.97 -12.54
N ARG A 860 13.02 17.20 -12.30
CA ARG A 860 14.19 17.57 -11.48
C ARG A 860 13.78 18.13 -10.11
N GLN A 861 12.63 17.70 -9.59
CA GLN A 861 12.19 18.11 -8.27
C GLN A 861 12.95 17.33 -7.21
N ALA A 862 13.05 17.87 -6.01
CA ALA A 862 13.77 17.21 -4.94
C ALA A 862 13.00 15.93 -4.53
N VAL A 863 13.59 14.75 -4.75
CA VAL A 863 13.02 13.47 -4.31
C VAL A 863 13.61 13.11 -2.96
N LEU A 864 12.75 12.75 -2.01
CA LEU A 864 13.18 12.41 -0.66
C LEU A 864 13.58 10.93 -0.60
N ILE A 865 14.87 10.69 -0.35
CA ILE A 865 15.44 9.36 -0.22
C ILE A 865 15.67 9.06 1.25
N CYS A 866 15.20 7.90 1.70
CA CYS A 866 15.41 7.44 3.06
C CYS A 866 15.92 5.98 3.07
N GLY A 867 16.83 5.70 3.99
CA GLY A 867 17.28 4.34 4.27
C GLY A 867 16.48 3.65 5.37
N SER A 868 16.64 2.32 5.53
CA SER A 868 16.07 1.61 6.67
C SER A 868 16.94 1.81 7.91
N PRO A 869 16.37 1.87 9.13
CA PRO A 869 17.17 1.91 10.34
C PRO A 869 18.08 0.67 10.50
N GLY A 870 19.37 0.89 10.80
CA GLY A 870 20.35 -0.20 10.96
C GLY A 870 20.71 -0.93 9.66
N GLU A 871 20.41 -0.34 8.51
CA GLU A 871 20.86 -0.81 7.20
C GLU A 871 22.34 -0.53 7.04
N VAL A 872 23.14 -1.56 6.77
CA VAL A 872 24.57 -1.47 6.49
C VAL A 872 24.98 -2.58 5.50
N ALA A 873 26.10 -2.37 4.83
CA ALA A 873 26.77 -3.23 3.90
C ALA A 873 27.44 -4.32 4.71
N THR A 874 27.59 -5.43 4.04
CA THR A 874 28.44 -6.50 4.48
C THR A 874 29.87 -5.97 4.49
N ASP A 875 30.59 -6.18 5.60
CA ASP A 875 32.02 -5.88 5.67
C ASP A 875 32.74 -7.22 5.60
N PRO A 876 33.30 -7.62 4.44
CA PRO A 876 33.94 -8.92 4.26
C PRO A 876 35.13 -9.21 5.21
N PHE A 877 35.52 -8.24 6.04
CA PHE A 877 36.55 -8.33 7.06
C PHE A 877 36.05 -8.11 8.49
N ALA A 878 34.74 -7.84 8.68
CA ALA A 878 34.14 -7.75 9.99
C ALA A 878 34.13 -9.15 10.65
N SER A 879 35.19 -9.40 11.42
CA SER A 879 35.34 -10.39 12.48
C SER A 879 35.16 -11.88 12.13
N ASP A 880 35.55 -12.73 13.09
CA ASP A 880 35.57 -14.20 13.08
C ASP A 880 34.16 -14.86 12.99
N HIS A 881 33.14 -14.12 12.55
CA HIS A 881 31.73 -14.51 12.65
C HIS A 881 31.03 -14.26 11.30
N SER A 882 30.94 -15.29 10.47
CA SER A 882 30.15 -15.22 9.23
C SER A 882 28.72 -15.68 9.47
N PHE A 883 27.75 -14.81 9.20
CA PHE A 883 26.34 -15.15 9.13
C PHE A 883 25.91 -15.36 7.68
N ASP A 884 25.08 -16.38 7.47
CA ASP A 884 24.43 -16.65 6.19
C ASP A 884 23.02 -16.02 6.17
N ILE A 885 22.58 -15.58 4.99
CA ILE A 885 21.23 -15.04 4.78
C ILE A 885 20.32 -16.09 4.16
N ASN A 886 19.06 -16.08 4.60
CA ASN A 886 18.04 -16.88 3.95
C ASN A 886 17.69 -16.23 2.60
N LEU A 887 18.03 -16.87 1.48
CA LEU A 887 17.62 -16.50 0.12
C LEU A 887 16.59 -17.53 -0.39
N PRO A 888 15.28 -17.33 -0.16
CA PRO A 888 14.29 -18.33 -0.49
C PRO A 888 13.72 -18.12 -1.90
N GLN A 889 13.39 -19.24 -2.55
CA GLN A 889 12.50 -19.43 -3.70
C GLN A 889 13.14 -19.73 -5.07
N ASN A 890 14.30 -19.17 -5.44
CA ASN A 890 14.89 -19.44 -6.77
C ASN A 890 15.93 -20.59 -6.80
N THR A 891 16.48 -21.01 -5.66
CA THR A 891 17.51 -22.07 -5.58
C THR A 891 16.98 -23.41 -5.08
N GLY A 892 15.71 -23.48 -4.68
CA GLY A 892 15.16 -24.72 -4.14
C GLY A 892 15.89 -25.25 -2.90
N ALA A 893 16.56 -24.42 -2.10
CA ALA A 893 17.07 -24.83 -0.80
C ALA A 893 16.97 -23.66 0.17
N ARG A 894 16.35 -23.89 1.34
CA ARG A 894 16.76 -23.12 2.52
C ARG A 894 18.21 -23.56 2.77
N THR A 895 19.18 -22.65 2.68
CA THR A 895 20.55 -22.96 3.10
C THR A 895 20.62 -23.23 4.61
N MET A 896 19.61 -22.78 5.37
CA MET A 896 19.55 -22.87 6.82
C MET A 896 18.20 -23.38 7.35
N SER A 897 18.27 -24.29 8.32
CA SER A 897 17.16 -24.71 9.16
C SER A 897 16.73 -23.60 10.13
N ILE A 898 15.49 -23.71 10.59
CA ILE A 898 14.89 -22.91 11.67
C ILE A 898 15.81 -22.75 12.90
N TRP A 899 16.54 -23.80 13.26
CA TRP A 899 17.43 -23.80 14.41
C TRP A 899 18.71 -22.99 14.17
N GLU A 900 19.23 -22.99 12.94
CA GLU A 900 20.44 -22.25 12.59
C GLU A 900 20.14 -20.75 12.50
N LEU A 901 18.99 -20.37 11.96
CA LEU A 901 18.51 -18.98 11.94
C LEU A 901 18.29 -18.46 13.37
N SER A 902 17.71 -19.29 14.24
CA SER A 902 17.63 -19.00 15.67
C SER A 902 19.00 -18.87 16.33
N ALA A 903 19.94 -19.75 16.01
CA ALA A 903 21.31 -19.68 16.55
C ALA A 903 22.00 -18.37 16.16
N GLN A 904 21.87 -17.90 14.92
CA GLN A 904 22.45 -16.62 14.49
C GLN A 904 21.91 -15.42 15.27
N ARG A 905 20.60 -15.39 15.56
CA ARG A 905 20.00 -14.35 16.42
C ARG A 905 20.59 -14.37 17.82
N HIS A 906 20.74 -15.56 18.41
CA HIS A 906 21.35 -15.71 19.73
C HIS A 906 22.82 -15.32 19.73
N THR A 907 23.57 -15.67 18.68
CA THR A 907 24.98 -15.27 18.53
C THR A 907 25.12 -13.76 18.38
N THR A 908 24.31 -13.13 17.52
CA THR A 908 24.27 -11.67 17.37
C THR A 908 24.02 -10.99 18.71
N TRP A 909 23.00 -11.46 19.44
CA TRP A 909 22.67 -10.93 20.74
C TRP A 909 23.80 -11.13 21.76
N ALA A 910 24.38 -12.33 21.83
CA ALA A 910 25.44 -12.66 22.79
C ALA A 910 26.72 -11.86 22.51
N GLN A 911 27.10 -11.70 21.23
CA GLN A 911 28.26 -10.92 20.81
C GLN A 911 28.12 -9.46 21.25
N LEU A 912 26.98 -8.83 20.95
CA LEU A 912 26.74 -7.46 21.39
C LEU A 912 26.60 -7.35 22.90
N ALA A 913 25.94 -8.30 23.56
CA ALA A 913 25.83 -8.30 25.02
C ALA A 913 27.19 -8.40 25.71
N MET A 914 28.15 -9.15 25.16
CA MET A 914 29.48 -9.34 25.77
C MET A 914 30.51 -8.29 25.36
N HIS A 915 30.45 -7.78 24.13
CA HIS A 915 31.56 -7.03 23.52
C HIS A 915 31.20 -5.64 23.04
N ALA A 916 29.91 -5.26 22.97
CA ALA A 916 29.54 -3.92 22.54
C ALA A 916 29.99 -2.86 23.56
N ASP A 917 30.41 -1.69 23.06
CA ASP A 917 30.87 -0.57 23.90
C ASP A 917 29.75 0.05 24.73
N ASP A 918 28.49 -0.05 24.28
CA ASP A 918 27.28 0.51 24.90
C ASP A 918 26.59 -0.48 25.86
N GLN A 919 27.38 -1.16 26.69
CA GLN A 919 26.94 -2.18 27.65
C GLN A 919 25.69 -1.79 28.47
N LEU A 920 25.62 -0.56 28.98
CA LEU A 920 24.47 -0.11 29.76
C LEU A 920 23.19 -0.04 28.91
N ARG A 921 23.32 0.38 27.65
CA ARG A 921 22.20 0.46 26.69
C ARG A 921 21.71 -0.94 26.36
N GLN A 922 22.62 -1.88 26.08
CA GLN A 922 22.26 -3.27 25.79
C GLN A 922 21.55 -3.93 26.99
N ARG A 923 22.04 -3.70 28.21
CA ARG A 923 21.40 -4.23 29.44
C ARG A 923 20.01 -3.65 29.67
N GLN A 924 19.85 -2.33 29.48
CA GLN A 924 18.57 -1.66 29.60
C GLN A 924 17.58 -2.14 28.52
N SER A 925 18.06 -2.35 27.29
CA SER A 925 17.28 -2.87 26.16
C SER A 925 16.78 -4.28 26.43
N TRP A 926 17.64 -5.14 26.99
CA TRP A 926 17.24 -6.48 27.43
C TRP A 926 16.18 -6.43 28.54
N ALA A 927 16.31 -5.52 29.51
CA ALA A 927 15.29 -5.36 30.55
C ALA A 927 13.93 -4.93 29.95
N LEU A 928 13.93 -4.02 28.96
CA LEU A 928 12.72 -3.60 28.26
C LEU A 928 12.10 -4.73 27.43
N SER A 929 12.91 -5.59 26.80
CA SER A 929 12.42 -6.74 26.04
C SER A 929 11.78 -7.83 26.92
N GLN A 930 12.06 -7.85 28.23
CA GLN A 930 11.34 -8.70 29.19
C GLN A 930 9.98 -8.14 29.59
N ILE A 931 9.71 -6.86 29.32
CA ILE A 931 8.42 -6.21 29.59
C ILE A 931 7.53 -6.33 28.35
N ILE A 932 8.02 -5.87 27.18
CA ILE A 932 7.32 -5.98 25.90
C ILE A 932 7.90 -7.18 25.16
N SER A 933 7.31 -8.35 25.35
CA SER A 933 7.83 -9.61 24.82
C SER A 933 7.09 -10.06 23.56
N VAL A 934 7.83 -10.65 22.61
CA VAL A 934 7.29 -11.42 21.46
C VAL A 934 7.82 -12.86 21.53
N GLY A 935 7.01 -13.85 21.17
CA GLY A 935 7.37 -15.27 21.28
C GLY A 935 7.90 -15.89 19.98
N LEU A 936 8.80 -16.87 20.12
CA LEU A 936 9.28 -17.77 19.07
C LEU A 936 8.93 -19.24 19.43
N PRO A 937 8.32 -20.06 18.54
CA PRO A 937 7.66 -19.74 17.27
C PRO A 937 6.20 -19.28 17.52
N GLY A 938 5.70 -18.31 16.75
CA GLY A 938 4.29 -17.90 16.87
C GLY A 938 3.96 -16.45 16.50
N SER A 939 4.93 -15.64 16.08
CA SER A 939 4.77 -14.24 15.63
C SER A 939 4.13 -14.06 14.25
N GLY A 940 3.50 -15.09 13.65
CA GLY A 940 2.84 -14.95 12.34
C GLY A 940 3.78 -14.81 11.13
N THR A 941 5.06 -14.48 11.31
CA THR A 941 6.09 -14.65 10.27
C THR A 941 6.30 -16.14 10.01
N ALA A 942 5.50 -16.72 9.10
CA ALA A 942 5.50 -18.15 8.77
C ALA A 942 6.87 -18.67 8.26
N ASN A 943 7.81 -17.75 7.99
CA ASN A 943 9.19 -18.03 7.66
C ASN A 943 10.07 -17.33 8.69
N GLU A 944 10.87 -18.06 9.46
CA GLU A 944 11.86 -17.45 10.37
C GLU A 944 12.94 -16.70 9.58
N VAL A 945 12.67 -15.45 9.23
CA VAL A 945 13.62 -14.58 8.55
C VAL A 945 14.60 -14.02 9.59
N ASN A 946 15.88 -13.90 9.23
CA ASN A 946 16.94 -13.48 10.15
C ASN A 946 16.84 -12.00 10.55
N GLU A 947 16.62 -11.09 9.60
CA GLU A 947 16.73 -9.64 9.83
C GLU A 947 15.58 -8.98 10.63
N PRO A 948 14.30 -9.39 10.50
CA PRO A 948 13.19 -8.71 11.19
C PRO A 948 13.29 -8.73 12.72
N TYR A 949 13.86 -9.80 13.32
CA TYR A 949 13.99 -9.92 14.77
C TYR A 949 15.07 -8.99 15.36
N PRO A 950 16.32 -8.97 14.85
CA PRO A 950 17.29 -7.93 15.16
C PRO A 950 16.75 -6.52 14.95
N SER A 951 16.03 -6.26 13.85
CA SER A 951 15.38 -4.97 13.59
C SER A 951 14.38 -4.59 14.69
N PHE A 952 13.55 -5.55 15.12
CA PHE A 952 12.63 -5.35 16.25
C PHE A 952 13.37 -5.13 17.57
N TYR A 953 14.45 -5.88 17.82
CA TYR A 953 15.25 -5.72 19.04
C TYR A 953 15.92 -4.35 19.10
N ASP A 954 16.35 -3.81 17.96
CA ASP A 954 16.97 -2.49 17.83
C ASP A 954 16.04 -1.34 18.22
N GLN A 955 14.72 -1.55 18.22
CA GLN A 955 13.78 -0.57 18.77
C GLN A 955 13.95 -0.40 20.29
N TYR A 956 14.32 -1.45 21.03
CA TYR A 956 14.68 -1.36 22.44
C TYR A 956 16.02 -0.64 22.63
N VAL A 957 17.01 -0.94 21.77
CA VAL A 957 18.33 -0.30 21.78
C VAL A 957 18.21 1.21 21.57
N ARG A 958 17.47 1.61 20.53
CA ARG A 958 17.22 3.02 20.19
C ARG A 958 16.53 3.77 21.34
N ASN A 959 15.55 3.13 21.97
CA ASN A 959 14.75 3.72 23.03
C ASN A 959 15.25 3.42 24.47
N GLY A 960 16.43 2.80 24.64
CA GLY A 960 16.90 2.32 25.94
C GLY A 960 16.93 3.40 27.03
N PHE A 961 17.28 4.63 26.67
CA PHE A 961 17.28 5.80 27.57
C PHE A 961 16.22 6.85 27.20
N GLY A 962 15.32 6.50 26.28
CA GLY A 962 14.27 7.38 25.75
C GLY A 962 12.99 7.37 26.59
N SER A 963 11.93 7.96 26.04
CA SER A 963 10.61 7.91 26.68
C SER A 963 9.91 6.58 26.36
N TYR A 964 9.25 5.99 27.36
CA TYR A 964 8.46 4.76 27.17
C TYR A 964 7.36 4.92 26.10
N ARG A 965 6.86 6.16 25.92
CA ARG A 965 5.91 6.51 24.85
C ARG A 965 6.50 6.29 23.45
N ASN A 966 7.76 6.66 23.24
CA ASN A 966 8.42 6.47 21.94
C ASN A 966 8.67 4.99 21.66
N LEU A 967 9.11 4.23 22.67
CA LEU A 967 9.25 2.78 22.56
C LEU A 967 7.93 2.11 22.14
N LEU A 968 6.82 2.44 22.83
CA LEU A 968 5.51 1.90 22.48
C LEU A 968 5.07 2.31 21.07
N LYS A 969 5.38 3.55 20.65
CA LYS A 969 5.10 4.02 19.29
C LYS A 969 5.85 3.16 18.27
N ASP A 970 7.18 3.05 18.38
CA ASP A 970 8.00 2.32 17.41
C ASP A 970 7.59 0.85 17.28
N ILE A 971 7.30 0.19 18.41
CA ILE A 971 6.83 -1.19 18.46
C ILE A 971 5.45 -1.36 17.83
N SER A 972 4.55 -0.38 17.97
CA SER A 972 3.21 -0.44 17.40
C SER A 972 3.20 -0.35 15.86
N PHE A 973 4.26 0.21 15.27
CA PHE A 973 4.42 0.26 13.82
C PHE A 973 5.26 -0.91 13.29
N ASN A 974 5.71 -1.83 14.14
CA ASN A 974 6.48 -2.98 13.72
C ASN A 974 5.59 -4.17 13.35
N LYS A 975 5.87 -4.80 12.20
CA LYS A 975 5.11 -5.96 11.72
C LYS A 975 5.09 -7.15 12.68
N ILE A 976 6.23 -7.47 13.32
CA ILE A 976 6.30 -8.61 14.26
C ILE A 976 5.28 -8.42 15.39
N MET A 977 5.15 -7.19 15.90
CA MET A 977 4.18 -6.89 16.95
C MET A 977 2.75 -6.95 16.42
N SER A 978 2.50 -6.44 15.20
CA SER A 978 1.16 -6.46 14.61
C SER A 978 0.63 -7.84 14.30
N GLU A 979 1.51 -8.75 13.91
CA GLU A 979 1.15 -10.16 13.73
C GLU A 979 1.01 -10.87 15.08
N TRP A 980 1.93 -10.64 16.03
CA TRP A 980 1.90 -11.26 17.35
C TRP A 980 0.63 -10.92 18.14
N LEU A 981 0.13 -9.69 18.03
CA LEU A 981 -1.09 -9.22 18.71
C LEU A 981 -2.23 -8.90 17.74
N SER A 982 -2.19 -9.54 16.55
CA SER A 982 -3.26 -9.66 15.56
C SER A 982 -3.97 -8.37 15.14
N PHE A 983 -3.25 -7.25 15.11
CA PHE A 983 -3.79 -5.98 14.59
C PHE A 983 -3.31 -5.64 13.17
N LEU A 984 -2.48 -6.48 12.55
CA LEU A 984 -2.18 -6.37 11.12
C LEU A 984 -3.46 -6.58 10.29
N ASP A 985 -3.70 -5.70 9.32
CA ASP A 985 -4.88 -5.68 8.48
C ASP A 985 -6.22 -5.57 9.23
N ASN A 986 -6.19 -5.19 10.50
CA ASN A 986 -7.39 -5.00 11.32
C ASN A 986 -8.23 -3.87 10.72
N LYS A 987 -9.51 -4.12 10.41
CA LYS A 987 -10.39 -3.13 9.74
C LYS A 987 -11.41 -2.56 10.71
N SER A 988 -11.81 -1.30 10.49
CA SER A 988 -12.89 -0.69 11.26
C SER A 988 -14.22 -1.43 11.05
N LEU A 989 -15.10 -1.37 12.06
CA LEU A 989 -16.44 -1.92 11.96
C LEU A 989 -17.19 -1.36 10.75
N GLN A 990 -17.01 -0.06 10.48
CA GLN A 990 -17.66 0.61 9.35
C GLN A 990 -17.17 0.08 8.01
N TYR A 991 -15.86 -0.13 7.85
CA TYR A 991 -15.29 -0.72 6.64
C TYR A 991 -15.89 -2.11 6.37
N ASN A 992 -15.99 -2.94 7.41
CA ASN A 992 -16.56 -4.28 7.30
C ASN A 992 -18.04 -4.26 6.90
N ILE A 993 -18.84 -3.34 7.49
CA ILE A 993 -20.26 -3.18 7.15
C ILE A 993 -20.43 -2.81 5.68
N ASN A 994 -19.61 -1.88 5.17
CA ASN A 994 -19.63 -1.47 3.76
C ASN A 994 -19.31 -2.64 2.79
N LYS A 995 -18.55 -3.64 3.25
CA LYS A 995 -18.25 -4.87 2.50
C LYS A 995 -19.21 -6.03 2.79
N GLY A 996 -20.28 -5.79 3.55
CA GLY A 996 -21.33 -6.77 3.83
C GLY A 996 -21.06 -7.71 5.01
N SER A 997 -20.13 -7.37 5.90
CA SER A 997 -19.77 -8.17 7.10
C SER A 997 -19.91 -7.36 8.39
N ILE A 998 -20.21 -8.02 9.52
CA ILE A 998 -20.22 -7.40 10.85
C ILE A 998 -19.09 -8.01 11.68
N MET A 999 -17.93 -7.35 11.65
CA MET A 999 -16.73 -7.75 12.39
C MET A 999 -16.18 -6.52 13.15
N TYR A 1000 -15.94 -6.70 14.45
CA TYR A 1000 -15.35 -5.68 15.32
C TYR A 1000 -13.81 -5.70 15.17
N ALA A 1001 -13.18 -4.58 15.56
CA ALA A 1001 -11.73 -4.48 15.60
C ALA A 1001 -11.14 -5.51 16.59
N ASP A 1002 -10.00 -6.11 16.25
CA ASP A 1002 -9.27 -7.00 17.15
C ASP A 1002 -8.77 -6.23 18.39
N GLU A 1003 -9.06 -6.78 19.58
CA GLU A 1003 -8.82 -6.17 20.88
C GLU A 1003 -7.49 -6.57 21.53
N ASN A 1004 -6.79 -7.59 21.01
CA ASN A 1004 -5.65 -8.21 21.67
C ASN A 1004 -4.55 -7.17 21.97
N PHE A 1005 -4.16 -6.36 20.99
CA PHE A 1005 -3.12 -5.35 21.21
C PHE A 1005 -3.50 -4.27 22.22
N ALA A 1006 -4.74 -3.76 22.14
CA ALA A 1006 -5.23 -2.77 23.10
C ALA A 1006 -5.26 -3.33 24.52
N ARG A 1007 -5.68 -4.59 24.68
CA ARG A 1007 -5.69 -5.30 25.95
C ARG A 1007 -4.28 -5.47 26.52
N GLU A 1008 -3.34 -5.98 25.72
CA GLU A 1008 -1.99 -6.27 26.21
C GLU A 1008 -1.19 -4.99 26.54
N ILE A 1009 -1.36 -3.91 25.76
CA ILE A 1009 -0.76 -2.61 26.09
C ILE A 1009 -1.20 -2.15 27.47
N MET A 1010 -2.51 -2.18 27.75
CA MET A 1010 -3.04 -1.69 29.03
C MET A 1010 -2.72 -2.65 30.18
N GLN A 1011 -2.87 -3.95 29.95
CA GLN A 1011 -2.78 -4.96 31.01
C GLN A 1011 -1.34 -5.35 31.37
N LEU A 1012 -0.51 -5.63 30.36
CA LEU A 1012 0.81 -6.25 30.56
C LEU A 1012 1.94 -5.25 30.36
N PHE A 1013 1.86 -4.37 29.36
CA PHE A 1013 3.00 -3.54 28.98
C PHE A 1013 3.04 -2.21 29.74
N SER A 1014 1.90 -1.62 30.14
CA SER A 1014 1.88 -0.27 30.73
C SER A 1014 1.24 -0.19 32.12
N ILE A 1015 -0.06 0.05 32.19
CA ILE A 1015 -0.75 0.56 33.38
C ILE A 1015 -1.17 -0.52 34.38
N GLY A 1016 -1.27 -1.77 33.94
CA GLY A 1016 -1.63 -2.90 34.78
C GLY A 1016 -3.12 -3.00 35.10
N LEU A 1017 -3.52 -4.11 35.72
CA LEU A 1017 -4.91 -4.43 36.03
C LEU A 1017 -5.57 -3.53 37.08
N PHE A 1018 -4.79 -3.02 38.03
CA PHE A 1018 -5.31 -2.28 39.18
C PHE A 1018 -4.54 -0.98 39.40
N MET A 1019 -5.27 0.05 39.81
CA MET A 1019 -4.66 1.32 40.21
C MET A 1019 -3.73 1.12 41.42
N LEU A 1020 -2.55 1.71 41.36
CA LEU A 1020 -1.55 1.65 42.42
C LEU A 1020 -1.30 3.03 43.02
N ASN A 1021 -1.06 3.06 44.33
CA ASN A 1021 -0.47 4.19 45.02
C ASN A 1021 1.01 4.35 44.59
N LYS A 1022 1.60 5.50 44.91
CA LYS A 1022 3.03 5.77 44.61
C LYS A 1022 4.00 4.79 45.27
N ASP A 1023 3.57 4.09 46.32
CA ASP A 1023 4.36 3.06 47.02
C ASP A 1023 4.15 1.65 46.45
N GLY A 1024 3.34 1.49 45.39
CA GLY A 1024 3.05 0.21 44.74
C GLY A 1024 1.93 -0.60 45.39
N SER A 1025 1.32 -0.12 46.48
CA SER A 1025 0.13 -0.76 47.06
C SER A 1025 -1.12 -0.50 46.21
N LYS A 1026 -2.08 -1.43 46.20
CA LYS A 1026 -3.33 -1.28 45.42
C LYS A 1026 -4.22 -0.20 46.03
N VAL A 1027 -4.82 0.64 45.18
CA VAL A 1027 -5.92 1.52 45.56
C VAL A 1027 -7.17 0.66 45.77
N LEU A 1028 -7.86 0.85 46.89
CA LEU A 1028 -9.06 0.08 47.25
C LEU A 1028 -10.30 0.98 47.19
N ASP A 1029 -11.43 0.41 46.76
CA ASP A 1029 -12.74 1.05 46.80
C ASP A 1029 -13.36 1.05 48.22
N GLU A 1030 -14.59 1.58 48.33
CA GLU A 1030 -15.33 1.63 49.61
C GLU A 1030 -15.64 0.23 50.18
N ASP A 1031 -15.63 -0.81 49.35
CA ASP A 1031 -15.85 -2.21 49.73
C ASP A 1031 -14.53 -2.97 50.02
N GLY A 1032 -13.39 -2.28 49.98
CA GLY A 1032 -12.06 -2.85 50.20
C GLY A 1032 -11.53 -3.69 49.05
N LYS A 1033 -12.12 -3.59 47.85
CA LYS A 1033 -11.64 -4.28 46.65
C LYS A 1033 -10.69 -3.39 45.86
N PRO A 1034 -9.68 -3.95 45.19
CA PRO A 1034 -8.83 -3.20 44.29
C PRO A 1034 -9.61 -2.51 43.17
N VAL A 1035 -9.31 -1.23 42.94
CA VAL A 1035 -9.89 -0.46 41.84
C VAL A 1035 -9.20 -0.87 40.54
N GLU A 1036 -9.99 -1.30 39.55
CA GLU A 1036 -9.51 -1.65 38.21
C GLU A 1036 -9.08 -0.41 37.45
N THR A 1037 -8.01 -0.53 36.64
CA THR A 1037 -7.46 0.62 35.90
C THR A 1037 -8.26 0.97 34.63
N TYR A 1038 -8.98 -0.01 34.07
CA TYR A 1038 -9.75 0.10 32.83
C TYR A 1038 -10.91 -0.91 32.85
N THR A 1039 -11.86 -0.73 31.95
CA THR A 1039 -13.02 -1.61 31.73
C THR A 1039 -12.94 -2.30 30.36
N ILE A 1040 -13.86 -3.26 30.11
CA ILE A 1040 -13.97 -3.88 28.78
C ILE A 1040 -14.33 -2.86 27.69
N ASP A 1041 -15.10 -1.83 28.03
CA ASP A 1041 -15.49 -0.78 27.10
C ASP A 1041 -14.28 0.07 26.68
N ASP A 1042 -13.35 0.30 27.61
CA ASP A 1042 -12.07 0.95 27.30
C ASP A 1042 -11.25 0.10 26.33
N ILE A 1043 -11.17 -1.23 26.54
CA ILE A 1043 -10.47 -2.13 25.61
C ILE A 1043 -11.06 -2.06 24.21
N MET A 1044 -12.38 -2.15 24.10
CA MET A 1044 -13.08 -2.09 22.81
C MET A 1044 -12.89 -0.73 22.12
N SER A 1045 -12.93 0.38 22.86
CA SER A 1045 -12.69 1.71 22.29
C SER A 1045 -11.24 1.84 21.81
N TYR A 1046 -10.27 1.42 22.61
CA TYR A 1046 -8.84 1.47 22.24
C TYR A 1046 -8.49 0.51 21.09
N ALA A 1047 -9.18 -0.63 20.95
CA ALA A 1047 -9.01 -1.56 19.84
C ALA A 1047 -9.22 -0.88 18.48
N THR A 1048 -10.21 0.03 18.39
CA THR A 1048 -10.47 0.78 17.15
C THR A 1048 -9.33 1.72 16.78
N ALA A 1049 -8.45 2.09 17.73
CA ALA A 1049 -7.24 2.88 17.49
C ALA A 1049 -6.13 2.08 16.78
N TRP A 1050 -6.31 0.78 16.56
CA TRP A 1050 -5.36 -0.12 15.89
C TRP A 1050 -5.91 -0.69 14.57
N THR A 1051 -6.92 -0.03 14.00
CA THR A 1051 -7.47 -0.38 12.67
C THR A 1051 -6.74 0.34 11.55
N GLY A 1052 -6.70 -0.23 10.35
CA GLY A 1052 -6.06 0.30 9.16
C GLY A 1052 -4.55 0.18 9.13
N PHE A 1053 -3.93 -0.56 10.06
CA PHE A 1053 -2.50 -0.87 9.99
C PHE A 1053 -2.25 -1.94 8.93
N GLU A 1054 -1.50 -1.59 7.89
CA GLU A 1054 -1.26 -2.45 6.73
C GLU A 1054 0.25 -2.51 6.43
N GLU A 1055 0.67 -3.63 5.84
CA GLU A 1055 2.05 -3.79 5.35
C GLU A 1055 2.32 -2.81 4.23
N ARG A 1056 3.53 -2.24 4.20
CA ARG A 1056 4.00 -1.53 3.00
C ARG A 1056 4.07 -2.48 1.81
N ASP A 1057 3.98 -1.92 0.62
CA ASP A 1057 4.36 -2.66 -0.58
C ASP A 1057 5.80 -3.16 -0.44
N ALA A 1058 6.09 -4.32 -1.03
CA ALA A 1058 7.44 -4.87 -0.99
C ALA A 1058 8.36 -3.90 -1.74
N ARG A 1059 9.56 -3.65 -1.19
CA ARG A 1059 10.57 -2.93 -1.94
C ARG A 1059 11.00 -3.77 -3.15
N GLY A 1060 11.53 -3.09 -4.15
CA GLY A 1060 12.02 -3.68 -5.38
C GLY A 1060 13.38 -4.37 -5.29
N GLY A 1061 13.68 -5.23 -6.28
CA GLY A 1061 14.96 -5.94 -6.46
C GLY A 1061 15.00 -7.34 -5.80
N ALA A 1062 16.03 -8.14 -6.08
CA ALA A 1062 16.60 -9.25 -5.27
C ALA A 1062 15.78 -10.10 -4.28
N SER A 1063 15.08 -9.46 -3.36
CA SER A 1063 14.17 -10.08 -2.40
C SER A 1063 12.73 -10.18 -2.93
N ALA A 1064 12.45 -9.61 -4.11
CA ALA A 1064 11.15 -9.55 -4.78
C ALA A 1064 10.57 -10.93 -5.10
N GLY A 1065 11.40 -11.97 -5.13
CA GLY A 1065 10.94 -13.36 -5.20
C GLY A 1065 10.23 -13.85 -3.93
N ASP A 1066 10.52 -13.25 -2.76
CA ASP A 1066 9.82 -13.57 -1.51
C ASP A 1066 9.09 -12.32 -0.98
N ARG A 1067 7.81 -12.23 -1.36
CA ARG A 1067 6.85 -11.18 -0.92
C ARG A 1067 6.82 -10.96 0.61
N ASN A 1068 7.44 -11.83 1.42
CA ASN A 1068 7.37 -11.84 2.88
C ASN A 1068 8.54 -11.17 3.61
N VAL A 1069 9.75 -11.09 3.02
CA VAL A 1069 10.95 -10.60 3.74
C VAL A 1069 10.96 -9.08 3.78
N ASP A 1070 10.69 -8.44 2.64
CA ASP A 1070 10.85 -7.00 2.49
C ASP A 1070 9.79 -6.21 3.27
N ARG A 1071 8.54 -6.65 3.16
CA ARG A 1071 7.40 -6.11 3.90
C ARG A 1071 7.53 -6.21 5.42
N SER A 1072 8.46 -7.05 5.91
CA SER A 1072 8.63 -7.32 7.33
C SER A 1072 9.67 -6.46 8.04
N LEU A 1073 10.47 -5.70 7.28
CA LEU A 1073 11.47 -4.80 7.83
C LEU A 1073 10.92 -3.38 8.03
N ASP A 1074 10.02 -2.95 7.15
CA ASP A 1074 9.52 -1.59 7.15
C ASP A 1074 8.42 -1.35 8.18
N PRO A 1075 8.34 -0.12 8.73
CA PRO A 1075 7.20 0.30 9.53
C PRO A 1075 5.90 0.21 8.73
N LEU A 1076 4.87 -0.35 9.37
CA LEU A 1076 3.51 -0.40 8.85
C LEU A 1076 3.02 1.01 8.49
N TYR A 1077 2.05 1.09 7.59
CA TYR A 1077 1.36 2.35 7.32
C TYR A 1077 -0.10 2.27 7.75
N ILE A 1078 -0.73 3.43 7.84
CA ILE A 1078 -2.15 3.52 8.16
C ILE A 1078 -2.90 3.80 6.87
N ASN A 1079 -3.66 2.81 6.39
CA ASN A 1079 -4.62 2.97 5.31
C ASN A 1079 -5.85 3.76 5.83
N PRO A 1080 -6.10 4.98 5.32
CA PRO A 1080 -7.22 5.80 5.77
C PRO A 1080 -8.58 5.15 5.54
N GLU A 1081 -8.78 4.35 4.49
CA GLU A 1081 -10.09 3.75 4.18
C GLU A 1081 -10.49 2.66 5.18
N SER A 1082 -9.49 1.91 5.63
CA SER A 1082 -9.63 0.81 6.60
C SER A 1082 -9.68 1.32 8.05
N ARG A 1083 -9.32 2.59 8.29
CA ARG A 1083 -9.15 3.21 9.60
C ARG A 1083 -10.50 3.55 10.25
N ASP A 1084 -10.56 3.43 11.57
CA ASP A 1084 -11.67 3.96 12.34
C ASP A 1084 -11.46 5.46 12.63
N HIS A 1085 -12.35 6.28 12.08
CA HIS A 1085 -12.28 7.74 12.16
C HIS A 1085 -12.98 8.33 13.39
N PHE A 1086 -13.70 7.53 14.19
CA PHE A 1086 -14.43 8.05 15.34
C PHE A 1086 -13.50 8.30 16.54
N PRO A 1087 -13.83 9.26 17.43
CA PRO A 1087 -13.03 9.53 18.61
C PRO A 1087 -12.93 8.34 19.56
N LYS A 1088 -11.77 8.16 20.19
CA LYS A 1088 -11.50 7.08 21.15
C LYS A 1088 -11.71 7.57 22.57
N SER A 1089 -12.35 6.79 23.43
CA SER A 1089 -12.45 7.15 24.84
C SER A 1089 -11.05 7.23 25.44
N ASN A 1090 -10.86 8.10 26.42
CA ASN A 1090 -9.69 8.09 27.28
C ASN A 1090 -10.07 7.56 28.67
N LEU A 1091 -9.08 7.04 29.40
CA LEU A 1091 -9.25 6.47 30.75
C LEU A 1091 -9.75 7.46 31.82
N TYR A 1092 -9.83 8.76 31.50
CA TYR A 1092 -10.30 9.80 32.40
C TYR A 1092 -11.69 10.35 32.02
N GLY A 1093 -12.41 9.67 31.11
CA GLY A 1093 -13.79 10.03 30.74
C GLY A 1093 -13.93 11.14 29.69
N GLY A 1094 -12.89 11.40 28.91
CA GLY A 1094 -12.91 12.26 27.71
C GLY A 1094 -12.69 11.45 26.43
N PHE A 1095 -12.57 12.14 25.28
CA PHE A 1095 -12.32 11.51 23.98
C PHE A 1095 -11.08 12.11 23.29
N ILE A 1096 -10.41 11.30 22.48
CA ILE A 1096 -9.27 11.67 21.64
C ILE A 1096 -9.71 11.52 20.18
N GLY A 1097 -9.70 12.63 19.45
CA GLY A 1097 -10.16 12.72 18.06
C GLY A 1097 -10.80 14.08 17.78
N ASP A 1098 -10.80 14.49 16.53
CA ASP A 1098 -11.40 15.73 16.03
C ASP A 1098 -12.85 15.55 15.56
N GLN A 1099 -13.30 14.30 15.44
CA GLN A 1099 -14.67 13.91 15.08
C GLN A 1099 -15.63 13.87 16.30
N VAL A 1100 -16.89 13.48 16.07
CA VAL A 1100 -17.92 13.32 17.13
C VAL A 1100 -17.99 11.87 17.58
N ALA A 1101 -18.05 11.64 18.90
CA ALA A 1101 -18.14 10.31 19.50
C ALA A 1101 -19.45 9.59 19.14
N LEU A 1102 -19.39 8.26 18.95
CA LEU A 1102 -20.60 7.46 18.83
C LEU A 1102 -21.36 7.47 20.15
N CYS A 1103 -22.68 7.34 20.10
CA CYS A 1103 -23.51 7.42 21.29
C CYS A 1103 -23.56 6.16 22.11
N ASN A 1104 -23.22 5.02 21.51
CA ASN A 1104 -22.95 3.82 22.27
C ASN A 1104 -21.65 3.96 23.10
N ASP A 1105 -20.75 4.89 22.75
CA ASP A 1105 -19.51 5.16 23.49
C ASP A 1105 -19.68 6.26 24.57
N LEU A 1106 -20.86 6.87 24.69
CA LEU A 1106 -21.13 7.91 25.69
C LEU A 1106 -21.55 7.31 27.03
N PRO A 1107 -21.23 7.95 28.17
CA PRO A 1107 -21.65 7.50 29.49
C PRO A 1107 -23.18 7.37 29.61
N ASP A 1108 -23.62 6.43 30.46
CA ASP A 1108 -25.02 6.25 30.81
C ASP A 1108 -25.71 7.60 31.11
N ARG A 1109 -26.86 7.82 30.45
CA ARG A 1109 -27.68 9.03 30.61
C ARG A 1109 -26.99 10.33 30.19
N ALA A 1110 -25.91 10.28 29.39
CA ALA A 1110 -25.32 11.48 28.79
C ALA A 1110 -26.34 12.32 28.01
N PHE A 1111 -27.35 11.67 27.42
CA PHE A 1111 -28.49 12.29 26.75
C PHE A 1111 -29.38 13.15 27.68
N LEU A 1112 -29.23 13.08 29.01
CA LEU A 1112 -29.97 13.89 29.98
C LEU A 1112 -29.18 15.10 30.51
N ARG A 1113 -27.93 15.33 30.05
CA ARG A 1113 -27.13 16.46 30.51
C ARG A 1113 -27.75 17.79 30.07
N LYS A 1114 -27.76 18.77 30.99
CA LYS A 1114 -28.25 20.13 30.73
C LYS A 1114 -27.46 20.76 29.58
N GLY A 1115 -28.16 21.21 28.53
CA GLY A 1115 -27.55 21.75 27.31
C GLY A 1115 -27.54 20.78 26.12
N ALA A 1116 -28.10 19.58 26.30
CA ALA A 1116 -28.23 18.60 25.26
C ALA A 1116 -29.10 19.04 24.04
N THR A 1117 -28.54 19.01 22.82
CA THR A 1117 -29.20 19.14 21.51
C THR A 1117 -29.42 17.78 20.81
N TYR A 1118 -30.47 17.63 20.00
CA TYR A 1118 -30.75 16.38 19.28
C TYR A 1118 -30.96 16.65 17.79
N LYS A 1119 -30.52 15.72 16.91
CA LYS A 1119 -30.68 15.77 15.45
C LYS A 1119 -31.20 14.41 14.97
N ILE A 1120 -32.22 14.38 14.13
CA ILE A 1120 -32.77 13.14 13.53
C ILE A 1120 -31.98 12.87 12.25
N LEU A 1121 -31.41 11.66 12.12
CA LEU A 1121 -30.41 11.32 11.09
C LEU A 1121 -30.89 10.34 10.00
N GLY A 1122 -32.12 9.80 10.10
CA GLY A 1122 -32.68 8.91 9.08
C GLY A 1122 -33.14 7.55 9.64
N SER A 1123 -33.48 6.62 8.74
CA SER A 1123 -34.00 5.28 9.08
C SER A 1123 -32.95 4.16 8.97
N ASP A 1124 -31.71 4.48 8.60
CA ASP A 1124 -30.63 3.50 8.43
C ASP A 1124 -29.91 3.25 9.77
N PRO A 1125 -29.84 1.99 10.25
CA PRO A 1125 -29.16 1.66 11.51
C PRO A 1125 -27.63 1.51 11.36
N THR A 1126 -27.04 1.73 10.19
CA THR A 1126 -25.59 1.60 9.99
C THR A 1126 -24.83 2.83 10.50
N PRO A 1127 -23.69 2.66 11.21
CA PRO A 1127 -22.87 3.76 11.74
C PRO A 1127 -22.02 4.45 10.64
N THR A 1128 -22.64 4.83 9.52
CA THR A 1128 -21.97 5.52 8.42
C THR A 1128 -21.49 6.92 8.83
N MET A 1129 -20.31 7.32 8.36
CA MET A 1129 -19.86 8.71 8.46
C MET A 1129 -20.85 9.61 7.73
N LEU A 1130 -21.61 10.38 8.49
CA LEU A 1130 -22.36 11.51 7.98
C LEU A 1130 -21.35 12.63 7.74
N SER A 1131 -20.72 12.65 6.55
CA SER A 1131 -20.17 13.89 6.03
C SER A 1131 -21.30 14.92 6.10
N SER A 1132 -20.98 16.16 6.47
CA SER A 1132 -21.93 17.17 6.94
C SER A 1132 -23.07 17.54 5.97
N GLU A 1133 -23.14 16.92 4.79
CA GLU A 1133 -24.02 17.26 3.68
C GLU A 1133 -24.74 16.06 3.02
N VAL A 1134 -24.71 14.85 3.61
CA VAL A 1134 -25.63 13.80 3.18
C VAL A 1134 -27.05 14.23 3.53
N ALA A 1135 -27.79 14.68 2.51
CA ALA A 1135 -29.22 14.80 2.56
C ALA A 1135 -29.77 13.42 2.93
N VAL A 1136 -30.30 13.32 4.14
CA VAL A 1136 -31.11 12.18 4.57
C VAL A 1136 -32.32 12.14 3.64
N GLU A 1137 -32.24 11.41 2.52
CA GLU A 1137 -33.40 11.03 1.76
C GLU A 1137 -34.22 10.10 2.63
N MET A 1138 -35.24 10.67 3.26
CA MET A 1138 -36.33 9.90 3.82
C MET A 1138 -37.02 9.19 2.65
N ASN A 1139 -36.70 7.91 2.46
CA ASN A 1139 -37.49 7.03 1.60
C ASN A 1139 -38.99 7.21 1.95
N PRO A 1140 -39.82 7.72 1.02
CA PRO A 1140 -41.23 7.99 1.31
C PRO A 1140 -42.04 6.74 1.65
N ASP A 1141 -41.53 5.54 1.34
CA ASP A 1141 -42.19 4.25 1.55
C ASP A 1141 -41.78 3.51 2.83
N ARG A 1142 -40.97 4.12 3.72
CA ARG A 1142 -40.63 3.59 5.05
C ARG A 1142 -41.13 4.53 6.17
N PRO A 1143 -41.54 3.98 7.34
CA PRO A 1143 -42.41 4.70 8.26
C PRO A 1143 -41.77 5.97 8.82
N LYS A 1144 -42.36 7.12 8.49
CA LYS A 1144 -42.15 8.39 9.20
C LYS A 1144 -42.54 8.18 10.66
N MET A 1145 -41.84 8.83 11.60
CA MET A 1145 -42.24 8.85 13.01
C MET A 1145 -43.65 9.45 13.10
N GLU A 1146 -44.68 8.60 13.21
CA GLU A 1146 -46.06 9.02 13.35
C GLU A 1146 -46.31 9.38 14.82
N LEU A 1147 -46.16 10.66 15.13
CA LEU A 1147 -46.60 11.19 16.42
C LEU A 1147 -48.13 11.22 16.40
N LEU A 1148 -48.77 10.42 17.25
CA LEU A 1148 -50.23 10.44 17.39
C LEU A 1148 -50.69 11.88 17.75
N PRO A 1149 -51.74 12.42 17.11
CA PRO A 1149 -52.26 13.77 17.41
C PRO A 1149 -52.66 13.96 18.88
N SER A 1150 -52.99 12.86 19.56
CA SER A 1150 -53.30 12.82 20.99
C SER A 1150 -52.08 12.82 21.90
N SER A 1151 -50.87 12.66 21.36
CA SER A 1151 -49.67 12.58 22.18
C SER A 1151 -49.27 13.97 22.71
N PRO A 1152 -48.89 14.07 23.99
CA PRO A 1152 -48.40 15.34 24.54
C PRO A 1152 -47.16 15.89 23.82
N LEU A 1153 -46.40 15.03 23.14
CA LEU A 1153 -45.22 15.40 22.35
C LEU A 1153 -45.60 16.02 21.00
N PHE A 1154 -46.62 15.48 20.31
CA PHE A 1154 -47.18 16.06 19.07
C PHE A 1154 -47.64 17.50 19.30
N ASN A 1155 -48.45 17.74 20.34
CA ASN A 1155 -49.01 19.05 20.65
C ASN A 1155 -47.95 20.11 21.02
N ARG A 1156 -46.76 19.68 21.44
CA ARG A 1156 -45.66 20.57 21.85
C ARG A 1156 -44.68 20.88 20.72
N LEU A 1157 -44.53 19.96 19.77
CA LEU A 1157 -43.61 20.11 18.65
C LEU A 1157 -44.33 20.58 17.38
N CYS A 1158 -45.65 20.44 17.31
CA CYS A 1158 -46.48 20.94 16.22
C CYS A 1158 -46.40 22.46 16.15
N SER A 1159 -45.88 22.96 15.04
CA SER A 1159 -45.93 24.36 14.64
C SER A 1159 -46.79 24.43 13.37
N PRO A 1160 -48.11 24.68 13.48
CA PRO A 1160 -48.99 24.66 12.32
C PRO A 1160 -48.56 25.70 11.28
N ASP A 1161 -48.54 25.31 10.01
CA ASP A 1161 -48.37 26.25 8.91
C ASP A 1161 -49.68 27.04 8.63
N SER A 1162 -49.67 27.86 7.58
CA SER A 1162 -50.81 28.69 7.19
C SER A 1162 -52.08 27.91 6.83
N ASN A 1163 -51.96 26.60 6.55
CA ASN A 1163 -53.08 25.72 6.22
C ASN A 1163 -53.58 24.93 7.45
N GLY A 1164 -52.91 25.07 8.60
CA GLY A 1164 -53.23 24.36 9.83
C GLY A 1164 -52.52 23.00 9.97
N ASP A 1165 -51.61 22.67 9.05
CA ASP A 1165 -50.86 21.42 9.08
C ASP A 1165 -49.64 21.55 10.00
N CYS A 1166 -49.50 20.63 10.96
CA CYS A 1166 -48.40 20.65 11.92
C CYS A 1166 -47.03 20.44 11.26
N THR A 1167 -46.17 21.45 11.30
CA THR A 1167 -44.75 21.33 10.92
C THR A 1167 -43.88 21.12 12.17
N PHE A 1168 -42.86 20.27 12.07
CA PHE A 1168 -41.99 19.92 13.20
C PHE A 1168 -40.56 20.44 12.98
N PRO A 1169 -39.94 21.13 13.96
CA PRO A 1169 -38.60 21.69 13.81
C PRO A 1169 -37.51 20.61 13.79
N ARG A 1170 -36.56 20.71 12.85
CA ARG A 1170 -35.42 19.77 12.66
C ARG A 1170 -34.40 19.74 13.83
N ARG A 1171 -34.45 20.70 14.77
CA ARG A 1171 -33.62 20.78 15.98
C ARG A 1171 -34.46 21.25 17.17
N SER A 1172 -34.29 20.61 18.33
CA SER A 1172 -34.99 20.97 19.58
C SER A 1172 -34.05 20.93 20.80
N SER A 1173 -34.26 21.84 21.76
CA SER A 1173 -33.45 21.96 22.99
C SER A 1173 -34.13 21.27 24.19
N SER A 1174 -33.32 20.75 25.12
CA SER A 1174 -33.72 19.80 26.17
C SER A 1174 -34.85 20.25 27.13
N LYS A 1175 -35.22 21.54 27.17
CA LYS A 1175 -36.25 22.03 28.09
C LYS A 1175 -37.68 21.64 27.71
N THR A 1176 -37.94 21.33 26.43
CA THR A 1176 -39.32 21.17 25.91
C THR A 1176 -39.77 19.71 25.86
N ILE A 1177 -38.87 18.76 25.63
CA ILE A 1177 -39.21 17.35 25.35
C ILE A 1177 -39.47 16.54 26.64
N PHE A 1178 -38.62 16.69 27.66
CA PHE A 1178 -38.62 15.78 28.83
C PHE A 1178 -39.62 16.10 29.94
N SER A 1179 -40.32 17.25 29.90
CA SER A 1179 -41.42 17.53 30.84
C SER A 1179 -42.64 16.62 30.60
N THR A 1180 -42.71 15.90 29.48
CA THR A 1180 -43.93 15.27 29.00
C THR A 1180 -43.91 13.74 29.00
N MET A 1181 -42.74 13.10 29.14
CA MET A 1181 -42.62 11.63 29.22
C MET A 1181 -42.86 11.05 30.62
N MET A 1182 -43.04 11.88 31.65
CA MET A 1182 -43.46 11.43 32.99
C MET A 1182 -44.93 11.71 33.24
N GLN A 1183 -45.82 10.91 32.65
CA GLN A 1183 -47.07 10.54 33.32
C GLN A 1183 -47.25 9.01 33.25
N PRO A 1184 -47.51 8.34 34.39
CA PRO A 1184 -47.53 6.89 34.43
C PRO A 1184 -48.88 6.37 33.94
N SER A 1185 -48.92 5.68 32.80
CA SER A 1185 -50.01 4.76 32.51
C SER A 1185 -49.51 3.52 31.78
N SER A 1186 -49.80 2.39 32.42
CA SER A 1186 -49.62 1.01 31.99
C SER A 1186 -50.05 0.74 30.55
N VAL A 1187 -49.38 -0.23 29.93
CA VAL A 1187 -49.62 -0.89 28.63
C VAL A 1187 -48.66 -0.44 27.52
N LEU A 1188 -47.52 -1.13 27.44
CA LEU A 1188 -46.74 -1.33 26.22
C LEU A 1188 -45.96 -2.63 26.35
N ASN A 1189 -46.64 -3.72 26.01
CA ASN A 1189 -46.09 -5.06 25.92
C ASN A 1189 -46.31 -5.53 24.48
N THR A 1190 -45.40 -5.14 23.57
CA THR A 1190 -45.04 -5.84 22.31
C THR A 1190 -44.09 -4.98 21.47
N LYS A 1191 -42.87 -5.49 21.26
CA LYS A 1191 -41.94 -5.21 20.14
C LYS A 1191 -41.86 -3.76 19.62
N LEU A 1192 -41.19 -2.89 20.37
CA LEU A 1192 -40.41 -1.78 19.81
C LEU A 1192 -38.99 -1.92 20.37
N LYS A 1193 -38.03 -2.25 19.51
CA LYS A 1193 -36.60 -2.28 19.88
C LYS A 1193 -36.11 -0.84 20.04
N PRO A 1194 -35.26 -0.54 21.03
CA PRO A 1194 -35.04 0.81 21.54
C PRO A 1194 -34.21 1.66 20.57
N PHE A 1195 -34.57 2.94 20.53
CA PHE A 1195 -33.85 4.06 19.93
C PHE A 1195 -32.33 4.02 20.21
N GLU A 1196 -31.51 3.98 19.16
CA GLU A 1196 -30.12 4.45 19.25
C GLU A 1196 -30.11 5.96 18.96
N LEU A 1197 -29.97 6.73 20.04
CA LEU A 1197 -29.86 8.18 20.04
C LEU A 1197 -28.39 8.53 19.76
N LEU A 1198 -28.02 8.82 18.50
CA LEU A 1198 -26.71 9.39 18.14
C LEU A 1198 -26.73 10.94 18.19
N ARG A 1199 -25.68 11.58 18.70
CA ARG A 1199 -25.60 13.03 18.94
C ARG A 1199 -24.31 13.63 18.46
#